data_AF-A0A9Q9EN59-F1
#
_entry.id   AF-A0A9Q9EN59-F1
#
_cell.length_a   1.000
_cell.length_b   1.000
_cell.length_c   1.000
_cell.angle_alpha   90.00
_cell.angle_beta   90.00
_cell.angle_gamma   90.00
#
_symmetry.space_group_name_H-M   'P 1'
#
loop_
_entity.id
_entity.type
_entity.pdbx_description
1 polymer ?
#
loop_
_entity_poly.entity_id
_entity_poly.type
_entity_poly.pdbx_seq_one_letter_code
_entity_poly.pdbx_strand_id
1 'polypeptide(L)'
;MSNPYFDRVISPMNEASSALHSPSTPSTPTAPGATRSNALQNRITSVLSASYADLEIRDALSILDERKLQNTAEARRNLRLDVQEELIQCNGEIVQDFGKVAEQLKRIGTAIANLNASCVEMRKHVAASSRETGPMLEEAKSILADRRQVETKQQLLEAFNKHFVVSDADLATLTSTAEPVNDDFFKIMTRVKKIHEDSQVLLGSENERLGLEILEQSSRRLNAAFQKLYRWVQREFKSLDMENPQISSAIRRALRVLAERPTLFQNCLDFFADARENSLSNNFYSALTGAPVDADHPVLGKAIELSAHDPLRYVSDMLAWAHSATVSEREALEVLFISEGDEIAKSIQAGIESEPWARSDGEGAVPPFDGRKALNELVNRDLDGVFRQLKQRTEQVVQSHEDATLAYKISNLITFYASIFTDLLGDGSSLLDILRPLSDTALRSFRSIMRDHVAKLQTDFAISTEDLAPPDFLIDALETLKVLIKSYDTSVGNTSRVERIQGFQPILQEALDPFLAGCQNITTRLRKPNSHIFALNCLLATKEVLGLYSFADQSEALQPKLEVHEQELTQAMHNWFLHESGLQQLVENVTSVNDLSSSYKDPRQIVGIAQQLDSFLPTATEDARAFLAQLENKSLARRIIEEAAESFCDDFLNIETLVVQADELRMKQVNGDVEDEVWLREIFPRTEDEIRVLLS
;
A
#
# COMPACT_ATOMS: atom_id res chain seq x y z
N MET A 1 -17.09 78.44 -22.79
CA MET A 1 -16.39 78.96 -21.59
C MET A 1 -14.94 79.15 -22.01
N SER A 2 -14.53 80.38 -22.37
CA SER A 2 -14.10 81.50 -21.49
C SER A 2 -12.63 81.34 -21.07
N ASN A 3 -11.73 82.34 -21.24
CA ASN A 3 -11.92 83.72 -21.70
C ASN A 3 -10.62 84.30 -22.32
N PRO A 4 -10.66 85.19 -23.34
CA PRO A 4 -9.49 85.90 -23.86
C PRO A 4 -9.25 87.27 -23.19
N TYR A 5 -7.98 87.70 -23.15
CA TYR A 5 -7.44 88.98 -22.65
C TYR A 5 -5.96 89.08 -23.11
N PHE A 6 -5.29 90.22 -23.38
CA PHE A 6 -5.61 91.66 -23.47
C PHE A 6 -5.24 92.13 -24.91
N ASP A 7 -6.03 92.90 -25.66
CA ASP A 7 -6.16 94.39 -25.72
C ASP A 7 -4.93 95.13 -26.35
N ARG A 8 -5.03 96.04 -27.35
CA ARG A 8 -5.62 97.43 -27.45
C ARG A 8 -4.69 98.49 -26.79
N VAL A 9 -4.47 99.75 -27.22
CA VAL A 9 -5.10 100.83 -28.06
C VAL A 9 -3.94 101.57 -28.85
N ILE A 10 -3.95 102.63 -29.69
CA ILE A 10 -4.78 103.78 -30.25
C ILE A 10 -4.44 103.89 -31.78
N SER A 11 -5.13 104.49 -32.77
CA SER A 11 -6.10 105.63 -32.97
C SER A 11 -5.43 106.97 -33.48
N PRO A 12 -6.10 107.99 -34.08
CA PRO A 12 -5.76 108.47 -35.45
C PRO A 12 -5.80 110.02 -35.70
N MET A 13 -6.00 110.43 -36.98
CA MET A 13 -6.54 111.71 -37.54
C MET A 13 -5.62 112.79 -38.17
N ASN A 14 -6.16 113.40 -39.26
CA ASN A 14 -6.01 114.74 -39.90
C ASN A 14 -4.63 115.45 -39.91
N GLU A 15 -4.19 116.09 -41.01
CA GLU A 15 -4.80 117.24 -41.74
C GLU A 15 -4.41 117.21 -43.24
N ALA A 16 -5.22 117.66 -44.21
CA ALA A 16 -5.85 118.96 -44.51
C ALA A 16 -4.99 119.89 -45.41
N SER A 17 -5.64 120.43 -46.44
CA SER A 17 -5.05 121.08 -47.61
C SER A 17 -4.66 122.55 -47.43
N SER A 18 -3.59 122.98 -48.07
CA SER A 18 -3.51 124.33 -48.67
C SER A 18 -2.50 124.36 -49.83
N ALA A 19 -2.59 125.39 -50.67
CA ALA A 19 -1.69 125.68 -51.79
C ALA A 19 -1.14 127.11 -51.64
N LEU A 20 -0.16 127.52 -52.46
CA LEU A 20 -0.22 128.74 -53.30
C LEU A 20 1.14 129.17 -53.94
N HIS A 21 1.03 130.01 -54.96
CA HIS A 21 2.00 130.99 -55.49
C HIS A 21 3.30 130.57 -56.22
N SER A 22 3.17 130.54 -57.55
CA SER A 22 4.09 131.14 -58.55
C SER A 22 4.41 132.62 -58.24
N PRO A 23 5.43 133.27 -58.87
CA PRO A 23 5.25 133.80 -60.25
C PRO A 23 6.55 133.90 -61.12
N SER A 24 6.45 133.63 -62.44
CA SER A 24 6.41 134.61 -63.58
C SER A 24 7.76 135.08 -64.18
N THR A 25 7.89 134.94 -65.51
CA THR A 25 8.81 135.72 -66.35
C THR A 25 8.27 137.15 -66.56
N PRO A 26 9.05 138.10 -67.13
CA PRO A 26 8.73 138.47 -68.51
C PRO A 26 9.87 138.99 -69.42
N SER A 27 9.58 138.93 -70.73
CA SER A 27 9.88 139.91 -71.80
C SER A 27 11.31 140.31 -72.21
N THR A 28 11.64 140.00 -73.47
CA THR A 28 12.44 140.84 -74.37
C THR A 28 11.60 141.97 -74.99
N PRO A 29 12.16 143.16 -75.24
CA PRO A 29 11.86 143.85 -76.50
C PRO A 29 13.05 144.52 -77.20
N THR A 30 12.83 144.77 -78.49
CA THR A 30 13.70 145.30 -79.54
C THR A 30 14.10 146.78 -79.44
N ALA A 31 15.39 147.09 -79.70
CA ALA A 31 15.92 148.25 -80.48
C ALA A 31 15.51 149.71 -80.07
N PRO A 32 15.98 150.80 -80.74
CA PRO A 32 17.16 151.01 -81.61
C PRO A 32 18.10 152.17 -81.15
N GLY A 33 19.24 152.34 -81.85
CA GLY A 33 19.93 153.61 -82.19
C GLY A 33 20.18 154.77 -81.19
N ALA A 34 21.48 155.05 -80.92
CA ALA A 34 22.08 156.33 -80.47
C ALA A 34 21.74 156.83 -79.03
N THR A 35 22.53 157.65 -78.32
CA THR A 35 23.86 158.30 -78.53
C THR A 35 24.82 157.99 -77.36
N ARG A 36 26.09 158.45 -77.39
CA ARG A 36 27.16 157.97 -76.47
C ARG A 36 27.38 158.72 -75.14
N SER A 37 26.73 159.86 -74.84
CA SER A 37 27.12 160.72 -73.70
C SER A 37 26.50 160.36 -72.34
N ASN A 38 25.24 159.91 -72.28
CA ASN A 38 24.46 159.96 -71.03
C ASN A 38 24.62 158.74 -70.09
N ALA A 39 25.39 157.71 -70.48
CA ALA A 39 25.47 156.45 -69.73
C ALA A 39 26.25 156.54 -68.40
N LEU A 40 27.20 157.48 -68.29
CA LEU A 40 28.11 157.56 -67.14
C LEU A 40 27.46 158.24 -65.92
N GLN A 41 26.58 159.21 -66.16
CA GLN A 41 25.91 159.98 -65.12
C GLN A 41 24.92 159.10 -64.32
N ASN A 42 24.15 158.25 -65.00
CA ASN A 42 23.25 157.29 -64.33
C ASN A 42 24.00 156.27 -63.45
N ARG A 43 25.22 155.85 -63.83
CA ARG A 43 26.05 154.96 -62.99
C ARG A 43 26.54 155.64 -61.73
N ILE A 44 26.92 156.92 -61.79
CA ILE A 44 27.35 157.68 -60.60
C ILE A 44 26.18 157.83 -59.62
N THR A 45 24.99 158.20 -60.10
CA THR A 45 23.79 158.27 -59.25
C THR A 45 23.47 156.92 -58.59
N SER A 46 23.57 155.82 -59.34
CA SER A 46 23.30 154.46 -58.83
C SER A 46 24.27 153.99 -57.75
N VAL A 47 25.53 154.45 -57.75
CA VAL A 47 26.51 154.12 -56.72
C VAL A 47 26.30 154.98 -55.47
N LEU A 48 25.93 156.26 -55.63
CA LEU A 48 25.60 157.16 -54.52
C LEU A 48 24.27 156.83 -53.82
N SER A 49 23.39 156.05 -54.47
CA SER A 49 22.13 155.57 -53.86
C SER A 49 22.23 154.22 -53.12
N ALA A 50 23.41 153.58 -53.10
CA ALA A 50 23.62 152.33 -52.36
C ALA A 50 23.82 152.60 -50.86
N SER A 51 23.09 151.88 -50.00
CA SER A 51 23.16 152.08 -48.55
C SER A 51 24.43 151.48 -47.95
N TYR A 52 25.15 152.28 -47.14
CA TYR A 52 26.38 151.92 -46.43
C TYR A 52 26.17 150.98 -45.23
N ALA A 53 24.98 150.41 -45.06
CA ALA A 53 24.60 149.53 -43.95
C ALA A 53 24.42 148.05 -44.34
N ASP A 54 24.67 147.69 -45.60
CA ASP A 54 24.45 146.33 -46.12
C ASP A 54 25.57 145.38 -45.69
N LEU A 55 25.20 144.32 -44.96
CA LEU A 55 26.13 143.33 -44.43
C LEU A 55 26.64 142.37 -45.51
N GLU A 56 25.83 142.04 -46.52
CA GLU A 56 26.24 141.18 -47.63
C GLU A 56 27.27 141.89 -48.50
N ILE A 57 27.08 143.20 -48.75
CA ILE A 57 28.07 144.02 -49.45
C ILE A 57 29.36 144.15 -48.62
N ARG A 58 29.27 144.33 -47.29
CA ARG A 58 30.46 144.37 -46.40
C ARG A 58 31.23 143.05 -46.44
N ASP A 59 30.54 141.93 -46.35
CA ASP A 59 31.19 140.62 -46.24
C ASP A 59 31.73 140.16 -47.61
N ALA A 60 31.02 140.46 -48.71
CA ALA A 60 31.56 140.33 -50.07
C ALA A 60 32.80 141.23 -50.29
N LEU A 61 32.83 142.45 -49.73
CA LEU A 61 34.02 143.30 -49.75
C LEU A 61 35.16 142.73 -48.89
N SER A 62 34.87 142.09 -47.75
CA SER A 62 35.91 141.42 -46.95
C SER A 62 36.55 140.24 -47.68
N ILE A 63 35.74 139.42 -48.37
CA ILE A 63 36.22 138.33 -49.25
C ILE A 63 37.05 138.89 -50.43
N LEU A 64 36.73 140.10 -50.90
CA LEU A 64 37.49 140.81 -51.93
C LEU A 64 38.84 141.37 -51.42
N ASP A 65 38.89 141.80 -50.16
CA ASP A 65 40.09 142.32 -49.50
C ASP A 65 41.05 141.19 -49.07
N GLU A 66 40.52 140.07 -48.56
CA GLU A 66 41.28 138.84 -48.31
C GLU A 66 41.98 138.29 -49.57
N ARG A 67 41.36 138.46 -50.74
CA ARG A 67 41.94 138.14 -52.07
C ARG A 67 43.08 139.08 -52.49
N LYS A 68 43.33 140.19 -51.78
CA LYS A 68 44.46 141.13 -51.96
C LYS A 68 44.66 141.61 -53.41
N LEU A 69 43.56 141.85 -54.11
CA LEU A 69 43.54 142.09 -55.56
C LEU A 69 44.17 143.44 -55.93
N GLN A 70 45.29 143.40 -56.65
CA GLN A 70 45.89 144.62 -57.22
C GLN A 70 45.06 145.12 -58.41
N ASN A 71 44.88 146.44 -58.50
CA ASN A 71 43.91 147.09 -59.40
C ASN A 71 44.38 147.19 -60.88
N THR A 72 44.92 146.10 -61.43
CA THR A 72 45.33 146.00 -62.84
C THR A 72 44.13 145.85 -63.77
N ALA A 73 44.35 146.03 -65.07
CA ALA A 73 43.30 145.86 -66.08
C ALA A 73 42.89 144.37 -66.29
N GLU A 74 43.76 143.44 -65.91
CA GLU A 74 43.58 142.00 -66.06
C GLU A 74 42.74 141.43 -64.91
N ALA A 75 43.10 141.76 -63.65
CA ALA A 75 42.32 141.37 -62.47
C ALA A 75 40.84 141.81 -62.57
N ARG A 76 40.61 143.04 -63.07
CA ARG A 76 39.25 143.57 -63.32
C ARG A 76 38.46 142.85 -64.42
N ARG A 77 39.11 142.05 -65.28
CA ARG A 77 38.44 141.20 -66.28
C ARG A 77 38.20 139.80 -65.77
N ASN A 78 39.17 139.22 -65.06
CA ASN A 78 39.17 137.80 -64.73
C ASN A 78 38.38 137.49 -63.44
N LEU A 79 38.35 138.39 -62.45
CA LEU A 79 37.72 138.15 -61.13
C LEU A 79 36.33 137.49 -61.18
N ARG A 80 35.48 137.85 -62.15
CA ARG A 80 34.16 137.23 -62.31
C ARG A 80 34.24 135.78 -62.81
N LEU A 81 35.17 135.47 -63.72
CA LEU A 81 35.41 134.11 -64.17
C LEU A 81 35.98 133.28 -63.02
N ASP A 82 36.99 133.79 -62.33
CA ASP A 82 37.65 133.13 -61.19
C ASP A 82 36.62 132.72 -60.10
N VAL A 83 35.75 133.65 -59.69
CA VAL A 83 34.66 133.39 -58.72
C VAL A 83 33.61 132.40 -59.26
N GLN A 84 33.32 132.41 -60.57
CA GLN A 84 32.40 131.44 -61.16
C GLN A 84 33.03 130.05 -61.30
N GLU A 85 34.35 129.95 -61.49
CA GLU A 85 35.10 128.69 -61.54
C GLU A 85 35.19 128.03 -60.15
N GLU A 86 35.55 128.79 -59.12
CA GLU A 86 35.51 128.36 -57.71
C GLU A 86 34.12 127.82 -57.33
N LEU A 87 33.06 128.56 -57.66
CA LEU A 87 31.69 128.20 -57.30
C LEU A 87 31.17 126.99 -58.10
N ILE A 88 31.62 126.79 -59.34
CA ILE A 88 31.37 125.56 -60.10
C ILE A 88 32.12 124.37 -59.47
N GLN A 89 33.37 124.55 -59.04
CA GLN A 89 34.17 123.47 -58.47
C GLN A 89 33.61 123.00 -57.11
N CYS A 90 33.29 123.90 -56.18
CA CYS A 90 32.69 123.53 -54.89
C CYS A 90 31.35 122.79 -55.06
N ASN A 91 30.50 123.21 -56.02
CA ASN A 91 29.27 122.48 -56.33
C ASN A 91 29.55 121.12 -56.99
N GLY A 92 30.61 121.01 -57.80
CA GLY A 92 31.07 119.75 -58.39
C GLY A 92 31.52 118.74 -57.33
N GLU A 93 32.27 119.17 -56.33
CA GLU A 93 32.71 118.34 -55.19
C GLU A 93 31.51 117.82 -54.38
N ILE A 94 30.55 118.69 -54.05
CA ILE A 94 29.30 118.30 -53.36
C ILE A 94 28.51 117.25 -54.17
N VAL A 95 28.34 117.46 -55.47
CA VAL A 95 27.65 116.50 -56.35
C VAL A 95 28.41 115.17 -56.45
N GLN A 96 29.74 115.20 -56.44
CA GLN A 96 30.57 113.99 -56.46
C GLN A 96 30.40 113.18 -55.17
N ASP A 97 30.32 113.83 -54.00
CA ASP A 97 30.10 113.15 -52.71
C ASP A 97 28.69 112.61 -52.56
N PHE A 98 27.65 113.35 -52.97
CA PHE A 98 26.28 112.80 -53.04
C PHE A 98 26.19 111.62 -54.02
N GLY A 99 26.97 111.62 -55.12
CA GLY A 99 27.12 110.47 -56.01
C GLY A 99 27.65 109.22 -55.31
N LYS A 100 28.69 109.36 -54.48
CA LYS A 100 29.24 108.25 -53.66
C LYS A 100 28.18 107.68 -52.71
N VAL A 101 27.38 108.53 -52.06
CA VAL A 101 26.29 108.10 -51.16
C VAL A 101 25.18 107.37 -51.94
N ALA A 102 24.77 107.89 -53.10
CA ALA A 102 23.76 107.27 -53.94
C ALA A 102 24.18 105.87 -54.45
N GLU A 103 25.47 105.69 -54.79
CA GLU A 103 26.01 104.36 -55.12
C GLU A 103 25.91 103.39 -53.95
N GLN A 104 26.31 103.78 -52.74
CA GLN A 104 26.25 102.89 -51.57
C GLN A 104 24.81 102.48 -51.26
N LEU A 105 23.86 103.41 -51.34
CA LEU A 105 22.44 103.14 -51.11
C LEU A 105 21.87 102.18 -52.18
N LYS A 106 22.33 102.30 -53.44
CA LYS A 106 22.00 101.36 -54.52
C LYS A 106 22.61 99.96 -54.31
N ARG A 107 23.86 99.87 -53.82
CA ARG A 107 24.52 98.61 -53.45
C ARG A 107 23.79 97.89 -52.31
N ILE A 108 23.37 98.62 -51.27
CA ILE A 108 22.55 98.10 -50.18
C ILE A 108 21.20 97.58 -50.71
N GLY A 109 20.54 98.33 -51.61
CA GLY A 109 19.32 97.88 -52.28
C GLY A 109 19.49 96.55 -53.02
N THR A 110 20.59 96.39 -53.78
CA THR A 110 20.89 95.11 -54.45
C THR A 110 21.22 93.97 -53.48
N ALA A 111 21.90 94.25 -52.35
CA ALA A 111 22.20 93.25 -51.34
C ALA A 111 20.91 92.74 -50.65
N ILE A 112 19.97 93.64 -50.32
CA ILE A 112 18.66 93.30 -49.76
C ILE A 112 17.83 92.49 -50.76
N ALA A 113 17.84 92.86 -52.05
CA ALA A 113 17.15 92.11 -53.10
C ALA A 113 17.69 90.67 -53.23
N ASN A 114 19.01 90.51 -53.25
CA ASN A 114 19.68 89.20 -53.33
C ASN A 114 19.40 88.34 -52.08
N LEU A 115 19.44 88.93 -50.88
CA LEU A 115 19.13 88.23 -49.64
C LEU A 115 17.66 87.79 -49.60
N ASN A 116 16.72 88.63 -50.03
CA ASN A 116 15.31 88.27 -50.10
C ASN A 116 15.06 87.15 -51.12
N ALA A 117 15.71 87.20 -52.30
CA ALA A 117 15.66 86.12 -53.27
C ALA A 117 16.18 84.79 -52.70
N SER A 118 17.33 84.81 -52.03
CA SER A 118 17.90 83.62 -51.37
C SER A 118 17.00 83.09 -50.23
N CYS A 119 16.36 83.96 -49.45
CA CYS A 119 15.38 83.55 -48.44
C CYS A 119 14.11 82.91 -49.05
N VAL A 120 13.65 83.38 -50.22
CA VAL A 120 12.53 82.77 -50.96
C VAL A 120 12.93 81.42 -51.54
N GLU A 121 14.13 81.31 -52.11
CA GLU A 121 14.70 80.06 -52.63
C GLU A 121 14.89 79.02 -51.54
N MET A 122 15.50 79.39 -50.41
CA MET A 122 15.65 78.52 -49.24
C MET A 122 14.29 78.05 -48.70
N ARG A 123 13.29 78.93 -48.59
CA ARG A 123 11.91 78.53 -48.22
C ARG A 123 11.30 77.55 -49.23
N LYS A 124 11.54 77.73 -50.53
CA LYS A 124 11.09 76.81 -51.58
C LYS A 124 11.74 75.44 -51.45
N HIS A 125 13.05 75.37 -51.17
CA HIS A 125 13.76 74.11 -50.93
C HIS A 125 13.30 73.41 -49.64
N VAL A 126 13.11 74.14 -48.54
CA VAL A 126 12.56 73.58 -47.29
C VAL A 126 11.14 73.06 -47.48
N ALA A 127 10.28 73.79 -48.21
CA ALA A 127 8.92 73.35 -48.50
C ALA A 127 8.88 72.12 -49.44
N ALA A 128 9.75 72.05 -50.44
CA ALA A 128 9.88 70.88 -51.32
C ALA A 128 10.38 69.65 -50.53
N SER A 129 11.49 69.79 -49.81
CA SER A 129 12.06 68.73 -48.98
C SER A 129 11.08 68.25 -47.90
N SER A 130 10.33 69.15 -47.25
CA SER A 130 9.28 68.76 -46.29
C SER A 130 8.10 68.05 -46.94
N ARG A 131 7.77 68.36 -48.20
CA ARG A 131 6.69 67.70 -48.95
C ARG A 131 7.11 66.31 -49.45
N GLU A 132 8.37 66.12 -49.78
CA GLU A 132 8.95 64.84 -50.21
C GLU A 132 9.25 63.92 -49.02
N THR A 133 9.79 64.47 -47.93
CA THR A 133 10.14 63.71 -46.72
C THR A 133 8.91 63.37 -45.87
N GLY A 134 7.84 64.17 -45.91
CA GLY A 134 6.62 63.95 -45.12
C GLY A 134 5.99 62.56 -45.31
N PRO A 135 5.65 62.16 -46.55
CA PRO A 135 5.15 60.81 -46.85
C PRO A 135 6.13 59.70 -46.45
N MET A 136 7.42 59.88 -46.76
CA MET A 136 8.48 58.92 -46.43
C MET A 136 8.66 58.73 -44.91
N LEU A 137 8.45 59.79 -44.11
CA LEU A 137 8.45 59.73 -42.65
C LEU A 137 7.24 58.95 -42.11
N GLU A 138 6.06 59.10 -42.72
CA GLU A 138 4.86 58.36 -42.29
C GLU A 138 4.94 56.88 -42.68
N GLU A 139 5.45 56.58 -43.87
CA GLU A 139 5.77 55.22 -44.31
C GLU A 139 6.86 54.57 -43.42
N ALA A 140 7.90 55.34 -43.03
CA ALA A 140 8.89 54.87 -42.08
C ALA A 140 8.28 54.59 -40.68
N LYS A 141 7.30 55.38 -40.23
CA LYS A 141 6.56 55.09 -38.98
C LYS A 141 5.73 53.82 -39.08
N SER A 142 4.99 53.61 -40.18
CA SER A 142 4.17 52.39 -40.35
C SER A 142 5.07 51.16 -40.42
N ILE A 143 6.15 51.20 -41.22
CA ILE A 143 7.13 50.11 -41.30
C ILE A 143 7.78 49.83 -39.93
N LEU A 144 8.06 50.85 -39.12
CA LEU A 144 8.57 50.66 -37.75
C LEU A 144 7.52 50.13 -36.76
N ALA A 145 6.24 50.44 -36.94
CA ALA A 145 5.14 49.88 -36.15
C ALA A 145 4.88 48.40 -36.53
N ASP A 146 4.81 48.11 -37.83
CA ASP A 146 4.67 46.76 -38.39
C ASP A 146 5.84 45.88 -37.99
N ARG A 147 7.08 46.39 -38.09
CA ARG A 147 8.28 45.71 -37.60
C ARG A 147 8.15 45.32 -36.12
N ARG A 148 7.74 46.24 -35.25
CA ARG A 148 7.53 45.95 -33.82
C ARG A 148 6.44 44.89 -33.61
N GLN A 149 5.38 44.91 -34.40
CA GLN A 149 4.31 43.90 -34.33
C GLN A 149 4.79 42.53 -34.83
N VAL A 150 5.68 42.48 -35.82
CA VAL A 150 6.32 41.24 -36.28
C VAL A 150 7.33 40.73 -35.25
N GLU A 151 8.14 41.60 -34.64
CA GLU A 151 9.09 41.23 -33.59
C GLU A 151 8.39 40.65 -32.35
N THR A 152 7.26 41.22 -31.90
CA THR A 152 6.48 40.64 -30.79
C THR A 152 5.77 39.34 -31.17
N LYS A 153 5.24 39.22 -32.39
CA LYS A 153 4.69 37.96 -32.91
C LYS A 153 5.77 36.87 -33.01
N GLN A 154 6.99 37.22 -33.43
CA GLN A 154 8.12 36.30 -33.49
C GLN A 154 8.52 35.81 -32.10
N GLN A 155 8.65 36.71 -31.12
CA GLN A 155 8.96 36.36 -29.72
C GLN A 155 7.88 35.45 -29.11
N LEU A 156 6.60 35.76 -29.36
CA LEU A 156 5.48 34.95 -28.90
C LEU A 156 5.49 33.56 -29.54
N LEU A 157 5.74 33.47 -30.85
CA LEU A 157 5.80 32.20 -31.58
C LEU A 157 7.02 31.36 -31.15
N GLU A 158 8.17 31.98 -30.88
CA GLU A 158 9.35 31.30 -30.36
C GLU A 158 9.12 30.74 -28.95
N ALA A 159 8.48 31.52 -28.07
CA ALA A 159 8.08 31.06 -26.73
C ALA A 159 7.04 29.93 -26.79
N PHE A 160 6.02 30.07 -27.64
CA PHE A 160 4.98 29.06 -27.85
C PHE A 160 5.57 27.74 -28.39
N ASN A 161 6.46 27.82 -29.38
CA ASN A 161 7.11 26.66 -29.98
C ASN A 161 8.00 25.95 -28.94
N LYS A 162 8.83 26.68 -28.19
CA LYS A 162 9.63 26.13 -27.07
C LYS A 162 8.78 25.46 -25.98
N HIS A 163 7.55 25.91 -25.77
CA HIS A 163 6.68 25.40 -24.72
C HIS A 163 5.87 24.17 -25.16
N PHE A 164 5.08 24.30 -26.24
CA PHE A 164 4.10 23.30 -26.66
C PHE A 164 4.62 22.29 -27.68
N VAL A 165 5.73 22.57 -28.38
CA VAL A 165 6.35 21.62 -29.30
C VAL A 165 7.39 20.77 -28.57
N VAL A 166 7.36 19.49 -28.87
CA VAL A 166 8.24 18.44 -28.32
C VAL A 166 9.15 18.02 -29.47
N SER A 167 10.47 17.92 -29.25
CA SER A 167 11.40 17.65 -30.35
C SER A 167 11.30 16.20 -30.83
N ASP A 168 11.66 15.91 -32.08
CA ASP A 168 11.60 14.54 -32.61
C ASP A 168 12.49 13.55 -31.82
N ALA A 169 13.57 14.05 -31.20
CA ALA A 169 14.40 13.27 -30.27
C ALA A 169 13.65 12.99 -28.95
N ASP A 170 13.02 13.99 -28.33
CA ASP A 170 12.17 13.79 -27.15
C ASP A 170 11.05 12.78 -27.45
N LEU A 171 10.44 12.84 -28.65
CA LEU A 171 9.39 11.95 -29.11
C LEU A 171 9.89 10.52 -29.34
N ALA A 172 11.10 10.35 -29.87
CA ALA A 172 11.74 9.04 -30.00
C ALA A 172 11.95 8.40 -28.62
N THR A 173 12.54 9.12 -27.66
CA THR A 173 12.70 8.62 -26.29
C THR A 173 11.37 8.32 -25.61
N LEU A 174 10.31 9.10 -25.86
CA LEU A 174 8.99 8.87 -25.29
C LEU A 174 8.25 7.66 -25.92
N THR A 175 8.38 7.41 -27.22
CA THR A 175 7.51 6.48 -27.96
C THR A 175 8.19 5.26 -28.55
N SER A 176 9.49 5.32 -28.84
CA SER A 176 10.26 4.21 -29.42
C SER A 176 10.53 3.13 -28.38
N THR A 177 10.10 1.90 -28.64
CA THR A 177 10.43 0.73 -27.81
C THR A 177 11.88 0.24 -27.97
N ALA A 178 12.68 0.83 -28.87
CA ALA A 178 14.10 0.53 -28.99
C ALA A 178 14.96 1.30 -27.96
N GLU A 179 14.47 2.44 -27.45
CA GLU A 179 15.16 3.22 -26.42
C GLU A 179 14.74 2.78 -25.01
N PRO A 180 15.66 2.73 -24.03
CA PRO A 180 15.35 2.28 -22.67
C PRO A 180 14.47 3.28 -21.89
N VAL A 181 13.93 2.83 -20.75
CA VAL A 181 13.14 3.65 -19.83
C VAL A 181 14.08 4.21 -18.76
N ASN A 182 14.64 5.39 -19.05
CA ASN A 182 15.61 6.09 -18.21
C ASN A 182 14.98 7.29 -17.48
N ASP A 183 15.75 7.95 -16.61
CA ASP A 183 15.38 9.23 -16.01
C ASP A 183 14.85 10.26 -17.02
N ASP A 184 15.43 10.31 -18.22
CA ASP A 184 15.04 11.26 -19.26
C ASP A 184 13.67 10.94 -19.88
N PHE A 185 13.29 9.66 -19.99
CA PHE A 185 11.92 9.26 -20.34
C PHE A 185 10.92 9.83 -19.33
N PHE A 186 11.22 9.72 -18.03
CA PHE A 186 10.34 10.28 -16.99
C PHE A 186 10.29 11.81 -17.02
N LYS A 187 11.43 12.51 -17.26
CA LYS A 187 11.46 13.98 -17.43
C LYS A 187 10.62 14.43 -18.62
N ILE A 188 10.76 13.76 -19.77
CA ILE A 188 9.99 14.07 -20.99
C ILE A 188 8.52 13.76 -20.78
N MET A 189 8.17 12.63 -20.15
CA MET A 189 6.78 12.29 -19.77
C MET A 189 6.15 13.41 -18.92
N THR A 190 6.82 13.89 -17.86
CA THR A 190 6.31 14.99 -17.03
C THR A 190 6.17 16.29 -17.81
N ARG A 191 7.10 16.61 -18.73
CA ARG A 191 6.96 17.75 -19.65
C ARG A 191 5.74 17.60 -20.57
N VAL A 192 5.47 16.42 -21.11
CA VAL A 192 4.31 16.18 -21.99
C VAL A 192 2.98 16.21 -21.21
N LYS A 193 2.95 15.74 -19.96
CA LYS A 193 1.78 15.89 -19.07
C LYS A 193 1.49 17.37 -18.80
N LYS A 194 2.51 18.17 -18.45
CA LYS A 194 2.35 19.61 -18.30
C LYS A 194 1.87 20.29 -19.60
N ILE A 195 2.41 19.91 -20.76
CA ILE A 195 1.93 20.41 -22.07
C ILE A 195 0.45 20.06 -22.30
N HIS A 196 0.00 18.89 -21.84
CA HIS A 196 -1.42 18.50 -21.90
C HIS A 196 -2.29 19.38 -20.99
N GLU A 197 -1.91 19.56 -19.73
CA GLU A 197 -2.57 20.45 -18.76
C GLU A 197 -2.64 21.91 -19.27
N ASP A 198 -1.50 22.49 -19.66
CA ASP A 198 -1.44 23.85 -20.18
C ASP A 198 -2.21 24.01 -21.51
N SER A 199 -2.40 22.94 -22.29
CA SER A 199 -3.25 22.97 -23.49
C SER A 199 -4.74 23.04 -23.17
N GLN A 200 -5.19 22.59 -21.99
CA GLN A 200 -6.57 22.81 -21.53
C GLN A 200 -6.83 24.30 -21.26
N VAL A 201 -5.82 25.04 -20.78
CA VAL A 201 -5.92 26.50 -20.60
C VAL A 201 -6.07 27.21 -21.94
N LEU A 202 -5.44 26.71 -23.02
CA LEU A 202 -5.60 27.26 -24.37
C LEU A 202 -7.04 27.11 -24.90
N LEU A 203 -7.82 26.11 -24.44
CA LEU A 203 -9.24 25.96 -24.81
C LEU A 203 -10.12 27.09 -24.25
N GLY A 204 -9.68 27.75 -23.17
CA GLY A 204 -10.34 28.95 -22.62
C GLY A 204 -9.98 30.25 -23.36
N SER A 205 -9.31 30.17 -24.52
CA SER A 205 -8.85 31.31 -25.31
C SER A 205 -9.44 31.32 -26.72
N GLU A 206 -9.29 32.43 -27.45
CA GLU A 206 -9.83 32.65 -28.80
C GLU A 206 -9.38 31.62 -29.87
N ASN A 207 -8.44 30.72 -29.56
CA ASN A 207 -7.85 29.75 -30.49
C ASN A 207 -8.14 28.28 -30.12
N GLU A 208 -9.39 27.97 -29.75
CA GLU A 208 -9.88 26.63 -29.39
C GLU A 208 -9.29 25.49 -30.24
N ARG A 209 -9.30 25.64 -31.57
CA ARG A 209 -8.82 24.63 -32.53
C ARG A 209 -7.35 24.24 -32.32
N LEU A 210 -6.48 25.20 -31.99
CA LEU A 210 -5.07 24.94 -31.74
C LEU A 210 -4.86 24.24 -30.39
N GLY A 211 -5.65 24.62 -29.38
CA GLY A 211 -5.70 23.91 -28.10
C GLY A 211 -6.13 22.45 -28.28
N LEU A 212 -7.21 22.20 -29.03
CA LEU A 212 -7.71 20.85 -29.34
C LEU A 212 -6.69 19.99 -30.07
N GLU A 213 -5.98 20.53 -31.07
CA GLU A 213 -4.96 19.78 -31.80
C GLU A 213 -3.76 19.41 -30.91
N ILE A 214 -3.32 20.33 -30.02
CA ILE A 214 -2.24 20.06 -29.06
C ILE A 214 -2.69 19.09 -27.97
N LEU A 215 -3.94 19.19 -27.51
CA LEU A 215 -4.55 18.25 -26.55
C LEU A 215 -4.61 16.83 -27.14
N GLU A 216 -5.01 16.69 -28.40
CA GLU A 216 -5.03 15.38 -29.09
C GLU A 216 -3.61 14.85 -29.31
N GLN A 217 -2.68 15.66 -29.83
CA GLN A 217 -1.29 15.25 -30.04
C GLN A 217 -0.61 14.83 -28.73
N SER A 218 -0.81 15.58 -27.64
CA SER A 218 -0.27 15.25 -26.31
C SER A 218 -0.91 13.98 -25.74
N SER A 219 -2.23 13.83 -25.82
CA SER A 219 -2.93 12.60 -25.40
C SER A 219 -2.43 11.35 -26.16
N ARG A 220 -2.32 11.43 -27.49
CA ARG A 220 -1.75 10.34 -28.33
C ARG A 220 -0.32 10.00 -27.92
N ARG A 221 0.52 11.00 -27.63
CA ARG A 221 1.91 10.83 -27.15
C ARG A 221 1.97 10.18 -25.77
N LEU A 222 1.15 10.62 -24.81
CA LEU A 222 1.05 10.03 -23.47
C LEU A 222 0.58 8.57 -23.54
N ASN A 223 -0.43 8.26 -24.36
CA ASN A 223 -0.92 6.89 -24.53
C ASN A 223 0.15 5.95 -25.13
N ALA A 224 0.94 6.43 -26.10
CA ALA A 224 2.09 5.69 -26.60
C ALA A 224 3.18 5.50 -25.52
N ALA A 225 3.43 6.52 -24.70
CA ALA A 225 4.38 6.48 -23.59
C ALA A 225 3.97 5.48 -22.50
N PHE A 226 2.69 5.46 -22.11
CA PHE A 226 2.14 4.47 -21.18
C PHE A 226 2.24 3.05 -21.74
N GLN A 227 2.00 2.83 -23.04
CA GLN A 227 2.22 1.52 -23.65
C GLN A 227 3.71 1.12 -23.73
N LYS A 228 4.63 2.07 -23.97
CA LYS A 228 6.08 1.80 -23.86
C LYS A 228 6.44 1.37 -22.43
N LEU A 229 5.96 2.11 -21.43
CA LEU A 229 6.22 1.83 -20.01
C LEU A 229 5.65 0.47 -19.59
N TYR A 230 4.41 0.16 -19.97
CA TYR A 230 3.76 -1.13 -19.74
C TYR A 230 4.56 -2.30 -20.31
N ARG A 231 4.96 -2.22 -21.60
CA ARG A 231 5.77 -3.26 -22.25
C ARG A 231 7.17 -3.40 -21.66
N TRP A 232 7.74 -2.32 -21.14
CA TRP A 232 9.00 -2.36 -20.39
C TRP A 232 8.81 -3.10 -19.07
N VAL A 233 7.85 -2.70 -18.23
CA VAL A 233 7.52 -3.37 -16.96
C VAL A 233 7.26 -4.87 -17.16
N GLN A 234 6.43 -5.26 -18.15
CA GLN A 234 6.18 -6.67 -18.49
C GLN A 234 7.45 -7.44 -18.90
N ARG A 235 8.45 -6.78 -19.50
CA ARG A 235 9.71 -7.43 -19.86
C ARG A 235 10.59 -7.61 -18.63
N GLU A 236 10.78 -6.54 -17.84
CA GLU A 236 11.63 -6.62 -16.65
C GLU A 236 11.07 -7.63 -15.63
N PHE A 237 9.73 -7.75 -15.51
CA PHE A 237 9.07 -8.77 -14.69
C PHE A 237 9.39 -10.23 -15.10
N LYS A 238 9.69 -10.50 -16.38
CA LYS A 238 10.15 -11.84 -16.82
C LYS A 238 11.60 -12.15 -16.44
N SER A 239 12.39 -11.12 -16.17
CA SER A 239 13.81 -11.22 -15.80
C SER A 239 14.07 -10.64 -14.42
N LEU A 240 13.06 -10.66 -13.54
CA LEU A 240 13.12 -9.99 -12.24
C LEU A 240 13.84 -10.83 -11.21
N ASP A 241 15.15 -10.62 -11.11
CA ASP A 241 15.88 -10.84 -9.88
C ASP A 241 15.47 -9.78 -8.84
N MET A 242 14.85 -10.22 -7.74
CA MET A 242 14.43 -9.35 -6.64
C MET A 242 15.57 -9.05 -5.66
N GLU A 243 16.68 -9.78 -5.69
CA GLU A 243 17.84 -9.53 -4.83
C GLU A 243 18.60 -8.25 -5.26
N ASN A 244 18.32 -7.72 -6.46
CA ASN A 244 18.97 -6.53 -7.02
C ASN A 244 18.23 -5.21 -6.67
N PRO A 245 18.76 -4.36 -5.77
CA PRO A 245 18.05 -3.17 -5.29
C PRO A 245 17.94 -2.04 -6.33
N GLN A 246 18.75 -2.07 -7.39
CA GLN A 246 18.67 -1.06 -8.45
C GLN A 246 17.46 -1.31 -9.36
N ILE A 247 17.23 -2.59 -9.72
CA ILE A 247 16.12 -3.00 -10.59
C ILE A 247 14.77 -2.70 -9.92
N SER A 248 14.61 -3.06 -8.65
CA SER A 248 13.38 -2.78 -7.89
C SER A 248 13.06 -1.29 -7.78
N SER A 249 14.06 -0.42 -7.63
CA SER A 249 13.86 1.04 -7.57
C SER A 249 13.32 1.64 -8.89
N ALA A 250 13.85 1.19 -10.04
CA ALA A 250 13.41 1.65 -11.35
C ALA A 250 11.99 1.17 -11.67
N ILE A 251 11.69 -0.09 -11.32
CA ILE A 251 10.37 -0.70 -11.52
C ILE A 251 9.32 -0.08 -10.60
N ARG A 252 9.63 0.19 -9.33
CA ARG A 252 8.70 0.88 -8.41
C ARG A 252 8.30 2.27 -8.95
N ARG A 253 9.26 3.02 -9.49
CA ARG A 253 8.97 4.32 -10.15
C ARG A 253 8.13 4.16 -11.43
N ALA A 254 8.38 3.14 -12.23
CA ALA A 254 7.57 2.83 -13.40
C ALA A 254 6.13 2.43 -13.01
N LEU A 255 5.97 1.57 -12.00
CA LEU A 255 4.67 1.17 -11.45
C LEU A 255 3.89 2.36 -10.89
N ARG A 256 4.54 3.26 -10.15
CA ARG A 256 3.91 4.50 -9.65
C ARG A 256 3.37 5.38 -10.78
N VAL A 257 4.12 5.55 -11.87
CA VAL A 257 3.64 6.30 -13.04
C VAL A 257 2.53 5.52 -13.78
N LEU A 258 2.65 4.20 -13.90
CA LEU A 258 1.63 3.36 -14.53
C LEU A 258 0.31 3.31 -13.73
N ALA A 259 0.36 3.48 -12.41
CA ALA A 259 -0.80 3.49 -11.52
C ALA A 259 -1.78 4.65 -11.78
N GLU A 260 -1.33 5.71 -12.46
CA GLU A 260 -2.21 6.75 -13.04
C GLU A 260 -3.20 6.20 -14.09
N ARG A 261 -2.96 4.98 -14.59
CA ARG A 261 -3.81 4.23 -15.51
C ARG A 261 -4.23 2.91 -14.85
N PRO A 262 -5.26 2.89 -13.96
CA PRO A 262 -5.57 1.73 -13.13
C PRO A 262 -5.75 0.40 -13.90
N THR A 263 -6.31 0.43 -15.11
CA THR A 263 -6.46 -0.76 -15.96
C THR A 263 -5.13 -1.31 -16.48
N LEU A 264 -4.17 -0.45 -16.85
CA LEU A 264 -2.82 -0.89 -17.25
C LEU A 264 -2.00 -1.36 -16.05
N PHE A 265 -2.21 -0.75 -14.88
CA PHE A 265 -1.58 -1.16 -13.63
C PHE A 265 -2.05 -2.55 -13.19
N GLN A 266 -3.37 -2.79 -13.14
CA GLN A 266 -3.92 -4.11 -12.80
C GLN A 266 -3.47 -5.20 -13.79
N ASN A 267 -3.54 -4.95 -15.09
CA ASN A 267 -3.01 -5.90 -16.10
C ASN A 267 -1.50 -6.18 -15.94
N CYS A 268 -0.73 -5.26 -15.34
CA CYS A 268 0.67 -5.48 -14.99
C CYS A 268 0.84 -6.31 -13.71
N LEU A 269 -0.06 -6.16 -12.72
CA LEU A 269 -0.08 -7.03 -11.53
C LEU A 269 -0.52 -8.46 -11.88
N ASP A 270 -1.56 -8.63 -12.72
CA ASP A 270 -1.94 -9.94 -13.28
C ASP A 270 -0.75 -10.62 -13.96
N PHE A 271 -0.07 -9.89 -14.85
CA PHE A 271 1.07 -10.42 -15.59
C PHE A 271 2.29 -10.72 -14.69
N PHE A 272 2.52 -9.92 -13.65
CA PHE A 272 3.54 -10.18 -12.64
C PHE A 272 3.23 -11.47 -11.88
N ALA A 273 1.98 -11.62 -11.43
CA ALA A 273 1.54 -12.77 -10.65
C ALA A 273 1.64 -14.07 -11.46
N ASP A 274 1.20 -14.05 -12.72
CA ASP A 274 1.34 -15.19 -13.63
C ASP A 274 2.83 -15.56 -13.84
N ALA A 275 3.74 -14.59 -13.89
CA ALA A 275 5.18 -14.85 -13.98
C ALA A 275 5.76 -15.41 -12.67
N ARG A 276 5.28 -14.94 -11.52
CA ARG A 276 5.67 -15.39 -10.17
C ARG A 276 5.17 -16.80 -9.85
N GLU A 277 3.88 -17.10 -10.06
CA GLU A 277 3.31 -18.45 -9.86
C GLU A 277 4.11 -19.48 -10.67
N ASN A 278 4.42 -19.18 -11.93
CA ASN A 278 5.24 -20.06 -12.77
C ASN A 278 6.68 -20.19 -12.24
N SER A 279 7.32 -19.11 -11.77
CA SER A 279 8.68 -19.17 -11.22
C SER A 279 8.74 -19.96 -9.91
N LEU A 280 7.88 -19.64 -8.94
CA LEU A 280 7.82 -20.29 -7.63
C LEU A 280 7.39 -21.76 -7.72
N SER A 281 6.44 -22.09 -8.60
CA SER A 281 6.04 -23.47 -8.88
C SER A 281 7.18 -24.30 -9.50
N ASN A 282 7.93 -23.74 -10.45
CA ASN A 282 9.12 -24.39 -11.02
C ASN A 282 10.24 -24.55 -9.98
N ASN A 283 10.46 -23.55 -9.12
CA ASN A 283 11.44 -23.62 -8.03
C ASN A 283 11.06 -24.69 -7.00
N PHE A 284 9.77 -24.81 -6.65
CA PHE A 284 9.27 -25.87 -5.77
C PHE A 284 9.45 -27.25 -6.39
N TYR A 285 9.02 -27.45 -7.64
CA TYR A 285 9.21 -28.70 -8.37
C TYR A 285 10.68 -29.13 -8.46
N SER A 286 11.58 -28.16 -8.62
CA SER A 286 13.03 -28.39 -8.68
C SER A 286 13.62 -28.72 -7.30
N ALA A 287 13.12 -28.12 -6.21
CA ALA A 287 13.46 -28.50 -4.84
C ALA A 287 12.94 -29.91 -4.48
N LEU A 288 11.76 -30.30 -4.96
CA LEU A 288 11.22 -31.66 -4.81
C LEU A 288 12.11 -32.70 -5.50
N THR A 289 12.38 -32.50 -6.79
CA THR A 289 12.98 -33.51 -7.68
C THR A 289 14.51 -33.48 -7.75
N GLY A 290 15.14 -32.34 -7.41
CA GLY A 290 16.58 -32.11 -7.58
C GLY A 290 17.00 -31.84 -9.03
N ALA A 291 16.05 -31.60 -9.92
CA ALA A 291 16.35 -31.12 -11.27
C ALA A 291 16.99 -29.72 -11.18
N PRO A 292 18.16 -29.48 -11.78
CA PRO A 292 18.76 -28.15 -11.80
C PRO A 292 17.95 -27.22 -12.71
N VAL A 293 17.51 -26.07 -12.18
CA VAL A 293 16.86 -25.00 -12.95
C VAL A 293 17.87 -24.35 -13.93
N ASP A 294 19.14 -24.30 -13.53
CA ASP A 294 20.25 -23.74 -14.29
C ASP A 294 21.39 -24.77 -14.40
N ALA A 295 21.98 -24.89 -15.59
CA ALA A 295 23.05 -25.84 -15.87
C ALA A 295 24.40 -25.43 -15.26
N ASP A 296 24.65 -24.12 -15.11
CA ASP A 296 25.89 -23.58 -14.55
C ASP A 296 25.83 -23.43 -13.00
N HIS A 297 24.62 -23.37 -12.43
CA HIS A 297 24.37 -23.31 -10.98
C HIS A 297 23.52 -24.49 -10.48
N PRO A 298 24.11 -25.69 -10.27
CA PRO A 298 23.41 -26.80 -9.65
C PRO A 298 22.99 -26.44 -8.22
N VAL A 299 21.71 -26.61 -7.91
CA VAL A 299 21.15 -26.42 -6.57
C VAL A 299 21.88 -27.36 -5.60
N LEU A 300 22.64 -26.79 -4.66
CA LEU A 300 23.57 -27.55 -3.79
C LEU A 300 22.85 -28.31 -2.65
N GLY A 301 21.56 -28.61 -2.83
CA GLY A 301 20.71 -29.31 -1.88
C GLY A 301 20.38 -30.72 -2.37
N LYS A 302 20.30 -31.68 -1.45
CA LYS A 302 19.74 -33.01 -1.74
C LYS A 302 18.23 -32.86 -1.89
N ALA A 303 17.67 -33.26 -3.04
CA ALA A 303 16.24 -33.13 -3.35
C ALA A 303 15.34 -33.63 -2.21
N ILE A 304 14.17 -33.01 -2.02
CA ILE A 304 13.25 -33.39 -0.93
C ILE A 304 12.80 -34.86 -1.09
N GLU A 305 12.53 -35.31 -2.33
CA GLU A 305 12.23 -36.72 -2.65
C GLU A 305 13.42 -37.69 -2.43
N LEU A 306 14.68 -37.20 -2.45
CA LEU A 306 15.90 -38.01 -2.28
C LEU A 306 16.54 -37.90 -0.87
N SER A 307 15.98 -37.03 -0.02
CA SER A 307 16.41 -36.83 1.36
C SER A 307 15.42 -37.44 2.36
N ALA A 308 14.10 -37.25 2.14
CA ALA A 308 13.07 -37.78 3.02
C ALA A 308 12.83 -39.29 2.79
N HIS A 309 13.43 -40.12 3.65
CA HIS A 309 13.19 -41.57 3.69
C HIS A 309 11.94 -41.94 4.52
N ASP A 310 11.28 -40.93 5.09
CA ASP A 310 10.07 -41.01 5.92
C ASP A 310 9.00 -40.09 5.27
N PRO A 311 7.78 -40.57 4.99
CA PRO A 311 6.74 -39.76 4.35
C PRO A 311 6.24 -38.60 5.23
N LEU A 312 6.30 -38.70 6.55
CA LEU A 312 5.95 -37.59 7.45
C LEU A 312 6.98 -36.46 7.32
N ARG A 313 8.27 -36.82 7.33
CA ARG A 313 9.35 -35.88 7.02
C ARG A 313 9.20 -35.26 5.63
N TYR A 314 8.83 -36.03 4.60
CA TYR A 314 8.62 -35.50 3.25
C TYR A 314 7.57 -34.37 3.24
N VAL A 315 6.42 -34.57 3.90
CA VAL A 315 5.39 -33.53 4.05
C VAL A 315 5.90 -32.34 4.87
N SER A 316 6.69 -32.58 5.93
CA SER A 316 7.29 -31.50 6.74
C SER A 316 8.32 -30.66 5.98
N ASP A 317 9.20 -31.29 5.19
CA ASP A 317 10.23 -30.62 4.40
C ASP A 317 9.57 -29.81 3.24
N MET A 318 8.45 -30.30 2.67
CA MET A 318 7.61 -29.52 1.73
C MET A 318 6.94 -28.29 2.39
N LEU A 319 6.33 -28.47 3.56
CA LEU A 319 5.67 -27.37 4.30
C LEU A 319 6.67 -26.30 4.76
N ALA A 320 7.87 -26.73 5.19
CA ALA A 320 8.97 -25.83 5.53
C ALA A 320 9.46 -25.01 4.33
N TRP A 321 9.58 -25.63 3.15
CA TRP A 321 9.91 -24.92 1.91
C TRP A 321 8.83 -23.90 1.55
N ALA A 322 7.55 -24.29 1.57
CA ALA A 322 6.43 -23.40 1.28
C ALA A 322 6.41 -22.20 2.24
N HIS A 323 6.59 -22.43 3.54
CA HIS A 323 6.69 -21.35 4.53
C HIS A 323 7.86 -20.40 4.24
N SER A 324 9.05 -20.93 3.93
CA SER A 324 10.20 -20.10 3.59
C SER A 324 9.94 -19.24 2.34
N ALA A 325 9.31 -19.81 1.31
CA ALA A 325 8.95 -19.10 0.09
C ALA A 325 7.89 -18.01 0.34
N THR A 326 6.90 -18.27 1.19
CA THR A 326 5.89 -17.27 1.58
C THR A 326 6.49 -16.10 2.34
N VAL A 327 7.42 -16.35 3.26
CA VAL A 327 8.14 -15.26 3.95
C VAL A 327 8.96 -14.44 2.96
N SER A 328 9.77 -15.07 2.10
CA SER A 328 10.64 -14.33 1.17
C SER A 328 9.88 -13.56 0.10
N GLU A 329 8.80 -14.12 -0.46
CA GLU A 329 8.00 -13.40 -1.47
C GLU A 329 7.20 -12.27 -0.81
N ARG A 330 6.63 -12.49 0.39
CA ARG A 330 5.99 -11.39 1.16
C ARG A 330 6.98 -10.26 1.44
N GLU A 331 8.18 -10.54 1.93
CA GLU A 331 9.20 -9.51 2.20
C GLU A 331 9.61 -8.76 0.93
N ALA A 332 9.82 -9.48 -0.18
CA ALA A 332 10.21 -8.87 -1.45
C ALA A 332 9.09 -8.00 -2.05
N LEU A 333 7.82 -8.38 -1.89
CA LEU A 333 6.66 -7.59 -2.31
C LEU A 333 6.35 -6.43 -1.36
N GLU A 334 6.58 -6.55 -0.05
CA GLU A 334 6.56 -5.42 0.89
C GLU A 334 7.62 -4.38 0.51
N VAL A 335 8.84 -4.83 0.15
CA VAL A 335 9.88 -3.96 -0.40
C VAL A 335 9.43 -3.31 -1.71
N LEU A 336 8.78 -4.04 -2.63
CA LEU A 336 8.34 -3.49 -3.91
C LEU A 336 7.21 -2.45 -3.74
N PHE A 337 6.18 -2.73 -2.93
CA PHE A 337 4.94 -1.96 -2.89
C PHE A 337 4.70 -1.09 -1.64
N ILE A 338 5.21 -1.47 -0.46
CA ILE A 338 4.86 -0.81 0.82
C ILE A 338 5.94 0.17 1.32
N SER A 339 7.19 0.01 0.90
CA SER A 339 8.32 0.84 1.36
C SER A 339 8.23 2.35 1.04
N GLU A 340 7.29 2.78 0.18
CA GLU A 340 7.05 4.19 -0.18
C GLU A 340 5.59 4.59 0.13
N GLY A 341 5.36 4.99 1.40
CA GLY A 341 4.04 5.11 2.03
C GLY A 341 2.94 5.81 1.22
N ASP A 342 1.93 5.04 0.81
CA ASP A 342 0.75 5.41 0.04
C ASP A 342 1.05 6.18 -1.27
N GLU A 343 2.28 6.16 -1.78
CA GLU A 343 2.62 6.91 -3.00
C GLU A 343 1.95 6.31 -4.24
N ILE A 344 1.72 5.00 -4.27
CA ILE A 344 0.94 4.31 -5.31
C ILE A 344 -0.55 4.74 -5.25
N ALA A 345 -1.15 4.76 -4.06
CA ALA A 345 -2.54 5.21 -3.88
C ALA A 345 -2.72 6.68 -4.29
N LYS A 346 -1.76 7.55 -3.99
CA LYS A 346 -1.73 8.95 -4.45
C LYS A 346 -1.65 9.06 -5.98
N SER A 347 -0.84 8.22 -6.66
CA SER A 347 -0.80 8.20 -8.13
C SER A 347 -2.08 7.66 -8.79
N ILE A 348 -2.76 6.69 -8.16
CA ILE A 348 -4.08 6.22 -8.61
C ILE A 348 -5.11 7.35 -8.53
N GLN A 349 -5.15 8.07 -7.40
CA GLN A 349 -6.01 9.22 -7.22
C GLN A 349 -5.71 10.34 -8.23
N ALA A 350 -4.43 10.69 -8.44
CA ALA A 350 -4.02 11.69 -9.42
C ALA A 350 -4.40 11.29 -10.86
N GLY A 351 -4.31 10.01 -11.21
CA GLY A 351 -4.79 9.47 -12.48
C GLY A 351 -6.30 9.69 -12.67
N ILE A 352 -7.10 9.32 -11.66
CA ILE A 352 -8.56 9.51 -11.64
C ILE A 352 -8.96 11.00 -11.72
N GLU A 353 -8.17 11.90 -11.14
CA GLU A 353 -8.38 13.35 -11.22
C GLU A 353 -7.95 13.94 -12.57
N SER A 354 -6.94 13.35 -13.24
CA SER A 354 -6.45 13.80 -14.55
C SER A 354 -7.39 13.48 -15.72
N GLU A 355 -8.21 12.44 -15.63
CA GLU A 355 -9.24 12.11 -16.62
C GLU A 355 -10.64 11.98 -16.00
N PRO A 356 -11.31 13.09 -15.64
CA PRO A 356 -12.68 13.07 -15.08
C PRO A 356 -13.69 12.38 -16.01
N TRP A 357 -13.45 12.45 -17.33
CA TRP A 357 -14.29 11.88 -18.38
C TRP A 357 -14.04 10.38 -18.65
N ALA A 358 -13.00 9.78 -18.05
CA ALA A 358 -12.78 8.33 -18.10
C ALA A 358 -13.66 7.57 -17.08
N ARG A 359 -14.42 8.29 -16.25
CA ARG A 359 -15.51 7.74 -15.45
C ARG A 359 -16.62 7.28 -16.38
N SER A 360 -16.82 5.96 -16.47
CA SER A 360 -18.10 5.41 -16.87
C SER A 360 -19.18 5.89 -15.90
N ASP A 361 -20.34 6.32 -16.40
CA ASP A 361 -21.49 6.83 -15.61
C ASP A 361 -22.20 5.72 -14.80
N GLY A 362 -21.47 5.08 -13.87
CA GLY A 362 -21.96 4.06 -12.96
C GLY A 362 -21.82 4.50 -11.50
N GLU A 363 -22.85 4.26 -10.71
CA GLU A 363 -22.87 4.57 -9.27
C GLU A 363 -21.91 3.66 -8.49
N GLY A 364 -20.64 4.04 -8.45
CA GLY A 364 -19.60 3.33 -7.71
C GLY A 364 -18.38 4.22 -7.51
N ALA A 365 -18.23 4.79 -6.33
CA ALA A 365 -16.96 5.34 -5.91
C ALA A 365 -15.96 4.17 -5.83
N VAL A 366 -15.01 4.12 -6.78
CA VAL A 366 -13.95 3.10 -6.81
C VAL A 366 -13.28 3.13 -5.42
N PRO A 367 -13.25 2.01 -4.68
CA PRO A 367 -12.72 2.01 -3.33
C PRO A 367 -11.23 2.42 -3.35
N PRO A 368 -10.77 3.22 -2.37
CA PRO A 368 -9.38 3.63 -2.32
C PRO A 368 -8.47 2.40 -2.29
N PHE A 369 -7.42 2.42 -3.11
CA PHE A 369 -6.51 1.28 -3.28
C PHE A 369 -5.81 0.93 -1.97
N ASP A 370 -6.24 -0.18 -1.37
CA ASP A 370 -5.63 -0.74 -0.16
C ASP A 370 -4.42 -1.59 -0.53
N GLY A 371 -3.24 -0.97 -0.51
CA GLY A 371 -1.98 -1.63 -0.87
C GLY A 371 -1.64 -2.85 -0.02
N ARG A 372 -2.23 -3.01 1.19
CA ARG A 372 -2.03 -4.20 2.03
C ARG A 372 -2.91 -5.37 1.59
N LYS A 373 -4.14 -5.10 1.14
CA LYS A 373 -4.99 -6.13 0.52
C LYS A 373 -4.43 -6.56 -0.82
N ALA A 374 -4.06 -5.61 -1.68
CA ALA A 374 -3.43 -5.92 -2.96
C ALA A 374 -2.14 -6.73 -2.80
N LEU A 375 -1.31 -6.44 -1.78
CA LEU A 375 -0.15 -7.25 -1.42
C LEU A 375 -0.56 -8.69 -1.05
N ASN A 376 -1.51 -8.88 -0.13
CA ASN A 376 -1.91 -10.21 0.32
C ASN A 376 -2.58 -11.03 -0.80
N GLU A 377 -3.39 -10.38 -1.64
CA GLU A 377 -4.00 -10.99 -2.84
C GLU A 377 -2.93 -11.44 -3.85
N LEU A 378 -1.86 -10.65 -4.00
CA LEU A 378 -0.72 -10.98 -4.86
C LEU A 378 0.10 -12.15 -4.30
N VAL A 379 0.51 -12.08 -3.02
CA VAL A 379 1.23 -13.18 -2.33
C VAL A 379 0.45 -14.50 -2.44
N ASN A 380 -0.87 -14.46 -2.30
CA ASN A 380 -1.71 -15.65 -2.47
C ASN A 380 -1.59 -16.24 -3.89
N ARG A 381 -1.77 -15.42 -4.94
CA ARG A 381 -1.72 -15.88 -6.35
C ARG A 381 -0.33 -16.37 -6.76
N ASP A 382 0.72 -15.69 -6.31
CA ASP A 382 2.11 -16.04 -6.58
C ASP A 382 2.47 -17.45 -6.00
N LEU A 383 1.75 -17.90 -4.97
CA LEU A 383 1.95 -19.18 -4.30
C LEU A 383 0.91 -20.25 -4.63
N ASP A 384 -0.18 -19.93 -5.33
CA ASP A 384 -1.28 -20.87 -5.64
C ASP A 384 -0.76 -22.14 -6.34
N GLY A 385 0.23 -22.01 -7.24
CA GLY A 385 0.87 -23.13 -7.92
C GLY A 385 1.66 -24.05 -6.97
N VAL A 386 2.39 -23.46 -6.00
CA VAL A 386 3.14 -24.17 -4.96
C VAL A 386 2.18 -24.94 -4.06
N PHE A 387 1.13 -24.27 -3.55
CA PHE A 387 0.16 -24.88 -2.63
C PHE A 387 -0.69 -25.97 -3.31
N ARG A 388 -0.98 -25.82 -4.60
CA ARG A 388 -1.64 -26.85 -5.43
C ARG A 388 -0.78 -28.10 -5.58
N GLN A 389 0.53 -27.95 -5.81
CA GLN A 389 1.45 -29.09 -5.90
C GLN A 389 1.71 -29.73 -4.52
N LEU A 390 1.89 -28.92 -3.47
CA LEU A 390 1.99 -29.35 -2.07
C LEU A 390 0.78 -30.22 -1.69
N LYS A 391 -0.43 -29.74 -2.00
CA LYS A 391 -1.68 -30.49 -1.79
C LYS A 391 -1.66 -31.83 -2.53
N GLN A 392 -1.42 -31.83 -3.84
CA GLN A 392 -1.42 -33.05 -4.65
C GLN A 392 -0.43 -34.10 -4.11
N ARG A 393 0.79 -33.69 -3.74
CA ARG A 393 1.80 -34.61 -3.18
C ARG A 393 1.44 -35.09 -1.78
N THR A 394 0.83 -34.25 -0.95
CA THR A 394 0.39 -34.64 0.40
C THR A 394 -0.81 -35.59 0.36
N GLU A 395 -1.77 -35.34 -0.53
CA GLU A 395 -2.89 -36.27 -0.79
C GLU A 395 -2.38 -37.62 -1.32
N GLN A 396 -1.38 -37.61 -2.21
CA GLN A 396 -0.72 -38.84 -2.69
C GLN A 396 -0.05 -39.63 -1.56
N VAL A 397 0.65 -38.98 -0.62
CA VAL A 397 1.25 -39.63 0.56
C VAL A 397 0.18 -40.23 1.46
N VAL A 398 -0.89 -39.47 1.76
CA VAL A 398 -2.01 -39.90 2.60
C VAL A 398 -2.82 -41.05 1.98
N GLN A 399 -2.77 -41.24 0.66
CA GLN A 399 -3.42 -42.34 -0.07
C GLN A 399 -2.51 -43.56 -0.33
N SER A 400 -1.18 -43.38 -0.34
CA SER A 400 -0.22 -44.46 -0.64
C SER A 400 0.25 -45.23 0.61
N HIS A 401 -0.04 -44.72 1.80
CA HIS A 401 0.32 -45.35 3.07
C HIS A 401 -0.92 -45.69 3.89
N GLU A 402 -1.21 -46.99 4.07
CA GLU A 402 -2.27 -47.50 4.97
C GLU A 402 -1.90 -47.39 6.47
N ASP A 403 -1.23 -46.31 6.89
CA ASP A 403 -0.84 -46.04 8.28
C ASP A 403 -1.70 -44.91 8.89
N ALA A 404 -2.59 -45.31 9.80
CA ALA A 404 -3.44 -44.39 10.55
C ALA A 404 -2.64 -43.36 11.37
N THR A 405 -1.52 -43.76 11.99
CA THR A 405 -0.69 -42.86 12.79
C THR A 405 0.01 -41.83 11.92
N LEU A 406 0.43 -42.21 10.70
CA LEU A 406 1.04 -41.29 9.73
C LEU A 406 0.01 -40.29 9.20
N ALA A 407 -1.18 -40.76 8.79
CA ALA A 407 -2.27 -39.90 8.36
C ALA A 407 -2.68 -38.89 9.46
N TYR A 408 -2.72 -39.33 10.71
CA TYR A 408 -3.00 -38.45 11.86
C TYR A 408 -1.88 -37.42 12.11
N LYS A 409 -0.61 -37.85 12.14
CA LYS A 409 0.54 -36.93 12.31
C LYS A 409 0.60 -35.89 11.17
N ILE A 410 0.31 -36.30 9.94
CA ILE A 410 0.20 -35.39 8.78
C ILE A 410 -0.93 -34.37 8.99
N SER A 411 -2.10 -34.80 9.47
CA SER A 411 -3.21 -33.88 9.78
C SER A 411 -2.80 -32.80 10.81
N ASN A 412 -2.24 -33.20 11.95
CA ASN A 412 -1.76 -32.28 12.98
C ASN A 412 -0.67 -31.32 12.45
N LEU A 413 0.25 -31.83 11.62
CA LEU A 413 1.32 -31.04 11.00
C LEU A 413 0.76 -29.97 10.04
N ILE A 414 -0.23 -30.33 9.21
CA ILE A 414 -0.91 -29.37 8.32
C ILE A 414 -1.65 -28.32 9.16
N THR A 415 -2.35 -28.71 10.23
CA THR A 415 -3.05 -27.76 11.12
C THR A 415 -2.09 -26.79 11.80
N PHE A 416 -0.93 -27.28 12.26
CA PHE A 416 0.13 -26.44 12.83
C PHE A 416 0.67 -25.42 11.81
N TYR A 417 1.03 -25.85 10.61
CA TYR A 417 1.45 -24.93 9.54
C TYR A 417 0.33 -23.98 9.11
N ALA A 418 -0.94 -24.42 9.08
CA ALA A 418 -2.07 -23.55 8.78
C ALA A 418 -2.24 -22.42 9.81
N SER A 419 -1.90 -22.64 11.09
CA SER A 419 -1.87 -21.55 12.08
C SER A 419 -0.73 -20.56 11.81
N ILE A 420 0.48 -21.04 11.46
CA ILE A 420 1.61 -20.18 11.05
C ILE A 420 1.25 -19.34 9.82
N PHE A 421 0.64 -19.94 8.80
CA PHE A 421 0.16 -19.22 7.62
C PHE A 421 -1.01 -18.26 7.94
N THR A 422 -1.81 -18.54 8.97
CA THR A 422 -2.87 -17.62 9.44
C THR A 422 -2.25 -16.36 10.05
N ASP A 423 -1.19 -16.49 10.86
CA ASP A 423 -0.44 -15.34 11.40
C ASP A 423 0.31 -14.57 10.28
N LEU A 424 0.84 -15.27 9.27
CA LEU A 424 1.64 -14.66 8.19
C LEU A 424 0.81 -14.01 7.08
N LEU A 425 -0.40 -14.50 6.77
CA LEU A 425 -1.22 -14.04 5.62
C LEU A 425 -2.58 -13.46 6.04
N GLY A 426 -3.04 -13.76 7.26
CA GLY A 426 -4.38 -13.46 7.73
C GLY A 426 -5.39 -14.56 7.39
N ASP A 427 -6.44 -14.65 8.22
CA ASP A 427 -7.46 -15.71 8.24
C ASP A 427 -8.28 -15.87 6.94
N GLY A 428 -8.25 -14.86 6.06
CA GLY A 428 -8.95 -14.84 4.76
C GLY A 428 -8.07 -15.14 3.54
N SER A 429 -6.91 -15.78 3.71
CA SER A 429 -6.06 -16.20 2.58
C SER A 429 -6.60 -17.44 1.86
N SER A 430 -6.65 -17.41 0.52
CA SER A 430 -7.04 -18.57 -0.31
C SER A 430 -6.12 -19.78 -0.13
N LEU A 431 -4.87 -19.57 0.31
CA LEU A 431 -3.93 -20.65 0.60
C LEU A 431 -4.36 -21.45 1.85
N LEU A 432 -5.04 -20.82 2.80
CA LEU A 432 -5.64 -21.50 3.96
C LEU A 432 -6.84 -22.36 3.54
N ASP A 433 -7.60 -21.95 2.52
CA ASP A 433 -8.67 -22.76 1.92
C ASP A 433 -8.13 -23.99 1.15
N ILE A 434 -6.83 -24.02 0.83
CA ILE A 434 -6.14 -25.22 0.32
C ILE A 434 -5.71 -26.11 1.48
N LEU A 435 -5.13 -25.56 2.55
CA LEU A 435 -4.60 -26.33 3.70
C LEU A 435 -5.68 -26.90 4.63
N ARG A 436 -6.73 -26.13 4.96
CA ARG A 436 -7.76 -26.57 5.93
C ARG A 436 -8.48 -27.86 5.46
N PRO A 437 -8.95 -27.98 4.21
CA PRO A 437 -9.52 -29.23 3.69
C PRO A 437 -8.48 -30.35 3.50
N LEU A 438 -7.19 -30.02 3.44
CA LEU A 438 -6.11 -31.03 3.36
C LEU A 438 -5.90 -31.70 4.74
N SER A 439 -5.90 -30.93 5.84
CA SER A 439 -5.92 -31.50 7.20
C SER A 439 -7.16 -32.38 7.44
N ASP A 440 -8.35 -31.95 6.97
CA ASP A 440 -9.58 -32.75 7.03
C ASP A 440 -9.50 -34.03 6.19
N THR A 441 -8.78 -34.00 5.07
CA THR A 441 -8.58 -35.19 4.20
C THR A 441 -7.63 -36.19 4.85
N ALA A 442 -6.55 -35.72 5.48
CA ALA A 442 -5.67 -36.56 6.29
C ALA A 442 -6.41 -37.19 7.49
N LEU A 443 -7.23 -36.40 8.21
CA LEU A 443 -8.03 -36.91 9.33
C LEU A 443 -9.12 -37.89 8.90
N ARG A 444 -9.72 -37.70 7.71
CA ARG A 444 -10.67 -38.67 7.12
C ARG A 444 -9.99 -39.97 6.70
N SER A 445 -8.76 -39.92 6.17
CA SER A 445 -7.96 -41.12 5.88
C SER A 445 -7.67 -41.91 7.16
N PHE A 446 -7.19 -41.24 8.22
CA PHE A 446 -7.02 -41.83 9.56
C PHE A 446 -8.29 -42.57 10.03
N ARG A 447 -9.46 -41.93 9.97
CA ARG A 447 -10.74 -42.54 10.38
C ARG A 447 -11.13 -43.73 9.50
N SER A 448 -10.86 -43.71 8.19
CA SER A 448 -11.12 -44.88 7.34
C SER A 448 -10.23 -46.05 7.76
N ILE A 449 -8.91 -45.84 7.83
CA ILE A 449 -7.93 -46.89 8.15
C ILE A 449 -8.24 -47.53 9.52
N MET A 450 -8.59 -46.73 10.54
CA MET A 450 -8.99 -47.27 11.85
C MET A 450 -10.27 -48.12 11.77
N ARG A 451 -11.30 -47.66 11.05
CA ARG A 451 -12.55 -48.43 10.87
C ARG A 451 -12.34 -49.70 10.04
N ASP A 452 -11.51 -49.65 9.02
CA ASP A 452 -11.16 -50.79 8.18
C ASP A 452 -10.32 -51.82 8.96
N HIS A 453 -9.46 -51.37 9.88
CA HIS A 453 -8.75 -52.25 10.83
C HIS A 453 -9.70 -52.89 11.85
N VAL A 454 -10.59 -52.11 12.48
CA VAL A 454 -11.65 -52.62 13.38
C VAL A 454 -12.56 -53.61 12.66
N ALA A 455 -12.92 -53.36 11.40
CA ALA A 455 -13.74 -54.26 10.59
C ALA A 455 -13.04 -55.60 10.29
N LYS A 456 -11.72 -55.58 10.00
CA LYS A 456 -10.90 -56.79 9.82
C LYS A 456 -10.86 -57.63 11.11
N LEU A 457 -10.82 -56.99 12.29
CA LEU A 457 -10.75 -57.66 13.60
C LEU A 457 -12.08 -58.24 14.12
N GLN A 458 -13.22 -58.01 13.43
CA GLN A 458 -14.53 -58.48 13.91
C GLN A 458 -14.65 -60.01 14.00
N THR A 459 -13.86 -60.78 13.25
CA THR A 459 -13.75 -62.24 13.41
C THR A 459 -12.95 -62.63 14.65
N ASP A 460 -11.97 -61.82 15.05
CA ASP A 460 -10.99 -62.19 16.09
C ASP A 460 -11.56 -61.89 17.49
N PHE A 461 -12.48 -60.91 17.60
CA PHE A 461 -13.35 -60.70 18.76
C PHE A 461 -14.27 -61.89 19.11
N ALA A 462 -14.25 -62.98 18.32
CA ALA A 462 -14.94 -64.23 18.64
C ALA A 462 -14.09 -65.23 19.45
N ILE A 463 -12.77 -65.01 19.54
CA ILE A 463 -11.84 -65.90 20.24
C ILE A 463 -11.70 -65.44 21.70
N SER A 464 -11.98 -66.34 22.65
CA SER A 464 -11.70 -66.10 24.07
C SER A 464 -10.26 -66.52 24.38
N THR A 465 -9.50 -65.66 25.06
CA THR A 465 -8.17 -66.03 25.58
C THR A 465 -8.32 -66.88 26.84
N GLU A 466 -7.49 -67.92 27.00
CA GLU A 466 -7.55 -68.82 28.16
C GLU A 466 -6.92 -68.22 29.43
N ASP A 467 -6.07 -67.21 29.26
CA ASP A 467 -5.33 -66.50 30.32
C ASP A 467 -6.12 -65.36 30.99
N LEU A 468 -7.20 -64.88 30.37
CA LEU A 468 -7.96 -63.67 30.73
C LEU A 468 -7.16 -62.35 30.68
N ALA A 469 -6.01 -62.34 30.00
CA ALA A 469 -5.21 -61.14 29.78
C ALA A 469 -5.90 -60.16 28.81
N PRO A 470 -5.51 -58.87 28.79
CA PRO A 470 -5.92 -57.93 27.74
C PRO A 470 -5.53 -58.49 26.35
N PRO A 471 -6.45 -58.61 25.38
CA PRO A 471 -6.13 -59.19 24.08
C PRO A 471 -5.11 -58.37 23.28
N ASP A 472 -4.32 -59.02 22.44
CA ASP A 472 -3.31 -58.38 21.58
C ASP A 472 -3.88 -57.16 20.82
N PHE A 473 -5.09 -57.27 20.27
CA PHE A 473 -5.74 -56.17 19.54
C PHE A 473 -5.99 -54.92 20.42
N LEU A 474 -6.19 -55.09 21.73
CA LEU A 474 -6.37 -53.98 22.66
C LEU A 474 -5.01 -53.39 23.03
N ILE A 475 -3.97 -54.24 23.18
CA ILE A 475 -2.60 -53.81 23.43
C ILE A 475 -2.11 -52.97 22.23
N ASP A 476 -2.25 -53.47 21.00
CA ASP A 476 -1.90 -52.76 19.75
C ASP A 476 -2.68 -51.44 19.60
N ALA A 477 -3.97 -51.43 19.93
CA ALA A 477 -4.78 -50.20 19.92
C ALA A 477 -4.31 -49.19 20.98
N LEU A 478 -3.92 -49.65 22.18
CA LEU A 478 -3.38 -48.79 23.23
C LEU A 478 -1.95 -48.30 22.91
N GLU A 479 -1.10 -49.11 22.26
CA GLU A 479 0.21 -48.69 21.71
C GLU A 479 0.03 -47.60 20.64
N THR A 480 -0.88 -47.83 19.70
CA THR A 480 -1.29 -46.86 18.67
C THR A 480 -1.78 -45.58 19.34
N LEU A 481 -2.64 -45.68 20.36
CA LEU A 481 -3.18 -44.54 21.08
C LEU A 481 -2.11 -43.75 21.84
N LYS A 482 -1.10 -44.39 22.46
CA LYS A 482 0.07 -43.69 23.06
C LYS A 482 0.77 -42.79 22.02
N VAL A 483 0.90 -43.25 20.78
CA VAL A 483 1.49 -42.46 19.67
C VAL A 483 0.58 -41.30 19.25
N LEU A 484 -0.74 -41.52 19.17
CA LEU A 484 -1.72 -40.48 18.84
C LEU A 484 -1.79 -39.38 19.93
N ILE A 485 -1.87 -39.76 21.20
CA ILE A 485 -1.88 -38.82 22.35
C ILE A 485 -0.62 -37.96 22.35
N LYS A 486 0.56 -38.59 22.20
CA LYS A 486 1.85 -37.87 22.17
C LYS A 486 1.93 -36.90 20.98
N SER A 487 1.45 -37.32 19.80
CA SER A 487 1.37 -36.46 18.62
C SER A 487 0.48 -35.24 18.86
N TYR A 488 -0.69 -35.43 19.50
CA TYR A 488 -1.61 -34.34 19.82
C TYR A 488 -0.98 -33.32 20.77
N ASP A 489 -0.41 -33.78 21.90
CA ASP A 489 0.19 -32.88 22.91
C ASP A 489 1.32 -32.02 22.31
N THR A 490 2.16 -32.59 21.43
CA THR A 490 3.20 -31.82 20.73
C THR A 490 2.68 -30.79 19.73
N SER A 491 1.47 -30.98 19.19
CA SER A 491 0.91 -30.11 18.14
C SER A 491 0.02 -28.98 18.67
N VAL A 492 -0.48 -29.07 19.89
CA VAL A 492 -1.55 -28.19 20.41
C VAL A 492 -1.09 -27.41 21.65
N GLY A 493 0.06 -26.75 21.54
CA GLY A 493 0.79 -26.16 22.68
C GLY A 493 0.15 -24.96 23.38
N ASN A 494 -0.70 -24.18 22.70
CA ASN A 494 -1.24 -22.90 23.20
C ASN A 494 -2.76 -22.93 23.57
N THR A 495 -3.40 -24.09 23.50
CA THR A 495 -4.86 -24.25 23.59
C THR A 495 -5.33 -24.59 25.01
N SER A 496 -6.53 -24.13 25.40
CA SER A 496 -7.07 -24.39 26.75
C SER A 496 -7.28 -25.88 27.01
N ARG A 497 -7.29 -26.30 28.29
CA ARG A 497 -7.54 -27.70 28.66
C ARG A 497 -8.89 -28.21 28.15
N VAL A 498 -9.91 -27.34 28.13
CA VAL A 498 -11.28 -27.71 27.70
C VAL A 498 -11.31 -27.97 26.20
N GLU A 499 -10.74 -27.07 25.40
CA GLU A 499 -10.61 -27.24 23.94
C GLU A 499 -9.74 -28.46 23.59
N ARG A 500 -8.67 -28.74 24.34
CA ARG A 500 -7.84 -29.95 24.14
C ARG A 500 -8.60 -31.25 24.43
N ILE A 501 -9.45 -31.29 25.45
CA ILE A 501 -10.33 -32.45 25.72
C ILE A 501 -11.34 -32.60 24.57
N GLN A 502 -12.01 -31.51 24.17
CA GLN A 502 -13.00 -31.53 23.09
C GLN A 502 -12.40 -31.92 21.73
N GLY A 503 -11.19 -31.45 21.42
CA GLY A 503 -10.48 -31.78 20.19
C GLY A 503 -9.93 -33.21 20.16
N PHE A 504 -9.62 -33.82 21.31
CA PHE A 504 -9.14 -35.19 21.39
C PHE A 504 -10.25 -36.25 21.44
N GLN A 505 -11.44 -35.91 21.95
CA GLN A 505 -12.56 -36.85 22.09
C GLN A 505 -12.95 -37.59 20.78
N PRO A 506 -12.96 -36.97 19.58
CA PRO A 506 -13.25 -37.68 18.32
C PRO A 506 -12.18 -38.67 17.87
N ILE A 507 -11.00 -38.67 18.50
CA ILE A 507 -9.93 -39.63 18.23
C ILE A 507 -10.14 -40.88 19.09
N LEU A 508 -10.50 -40.70 20.37
CA LEU A 508 -10.88 -41.80 21.27
C LEU A 508 -12.09 -42.58 20.73
N GLN A 509 -13.08 -41.89 20.15
CA GLN A 509 -14.26 -42.50 19.53
C GLN A 509 -13.95 -43.40 18.31
N GLU A 510 -12.83 -43.18 17.62
CA GLU A 510 -12.47 -43.92 16.40
C GLU A 510 -11.32 -44.92 16.66
N ALA A 511 -10.47 -44.67 17.66
CA ALA A 511 -9.27 -45.44 17.95
C ALA A 511 -9.26 -46.22 19.29
N LEU A 512 -10.27 -46.05 20.16
CA LEU A 512 -10.38 -46.79 21.42
C LEU A 512 -11.77 -47.41 21.63
N ASP A 513 -12.84 -46.63 21.50
CA ASP A 513 -14.21 -47.09 21.75
C ASP A 513 -14.59 -48.39 21.01
N PRO A 514 -14.20 -48.61 19.74
CA PRO A 514 -14.53 -49.87 19.04
C PRO A 514 -13.83 -51.11 19.62
N PHE A 515 -12.59 -50.96 20.11
CA PHE A 515 -11.83 -52.04 20.73
C PHE A 515 -12.38 -52.36 22.13
N LEU A 516 -12.80 -51.34 22.88
CA LEU A 516 -13.51 -51.51 24.15
C LEU A 516 -14.87 -52.20 23.96
N ALA A 517 -15.59 -51.91 22.86
CA ALA A 517 -16.79 -52.64 22.48
C ALA A 517 -16.48 -54.10 22.10
N GLY A 518 -15.37 -54.37 21.40
CA GLY A 518 -14.84 -55.71 21.18
C GLY A 518 -14.63 -56.48 22.49
N CYS A 519 -13.97 -55.86 23.46
CA CYS A 519 -13.74 -56.45 24.79
C CYS A 519 -15.06 -56.72 25.56
N GLN A 520 -16.05 -55.83 25.48
CA GLN A 520 -17.38 -56.04 26.07
C GLN A 520 -18.12 -57.22 25.42
N ASN A 521 -17.96 -57.44 24.11
CA ASN A 521 -18.50 -58.60 23.40
C ASN A 521 -17.83 -59.93 23.80
N ILE A 522 -16.57 -59.91 24.24
CA ILE A 522 -15.89 -61.07 24.83
C ILE A 522 -16.36 -61.28 26.28
N THR A 523 -16.37 -60.21 27.09
CA THR A 523 -16.84 -60.20 28.49
C THR A 523 -18.21 -60.84 28.66
N THR A 524 -19.15 -60.54 27.76
CA THR A 524 -20.53 -61.07 27.79
C THR A 524 -20.67 -62.53 27.33
N ARG A 525 -19.61 -63.13 26.77
CA ARG A 525 -19.56 -64.56 26.37
C ARG A 525 -18.81 -65.43 27.39
N LEU A 526 -17.90 -64.83 28.16
CA LEU A 526 -17.21 -65.50 29.25
C LEU A 526 -18.18 -65.86 30.39
N ARG A 527 -17.88 -66.92 31.14
CA ARG A 527 -18.62 -67.29 32.35
C ARG A 527 -18.18 -66.40 33.51
N LYS A 528 -19.10 -66.08 34.43
CA LYS A 528 -18.71 -65.55 35.76
C LYS A 528 -17.92 -66.64 36.51
N PRO A 529 -16.87 -66.29 37.30
CA PRO A 529 -16.34 -64.94 37.55
C PRO A 529 -15.40 -64.40 36.45
N ASN A 530 -14.87 -65.27 35.59
CA ASN A 530 -13.83 -64.96 34.59
C ASN A 530 -14.15 -63.75 33.70
N SER A 531 -15.43 -63.53 33.38
CA SER A 531 -15.92 -62.33 32.70
C SER A 531 -15.51 -61.02 33.38
N HIS A 532 -15.59 -60.96 34.72
CA HIS A 532 -15.24 -59.77 35.50
C HIS A 532 -13.72 -59.59 35.63
N ILE A 533 -12.96 -60.68 35.77
CA ILE A 533 -11.50 -60.66 35.78
C ILE A 533 -10.95 -60.08 34.46
N PHE A 534 -11.41 -60.62 33.32
CA PHE A 534 -11.05 -60.15 31.99
C PHE A 534 -11.41 -58.67 31.77
N ALA A 535 -12.62 -58.27 32.18
CA ALA A 535 -13.08 -56.89 32.05
C ALA A 535 -12.26 -55.91 32.91
N LEU A 536 -11.88 -56.30 34.14
CA LEU A 536 -11.01 -55.50 35.01
C LEU A 536 -9.61 -55.36 34.39
N ASN A 537 -8.99 -56.44 33.91
CA ASN A 537 -7.68 -56.37 33.24
C ASN A 537 -7.72 -55.38 32.05
N CYS A 538 -8.70 -55.51 31.15
CA CYS A 538 -8.86 -54.62 29.98
C CYS A 538 -9.09 -53.15 30.37
N LEU A 539 -9.95 -52.88 31.35
CA LEU A 539 -10.28 -51.52 31.80
C LEU A 539 -9.13 -50.86 32.57
N LEU A 540 -8.35 -51.62 33.35
CA LEU A 540 -7.18 -51.13 34.08
C LEU A 540 -6.04 -50.77 33.12
N ALA A 541 -5.71 -51.63 32.16
CA ALA A 541 -4.72 -51.35 31.12
C ALA A 541 -5.10 -50.08 30.31
N THR A 542 -6.40 -49.92 30.00
CA THR A 542 -6.92 -48.70 29.36
C THR A 542 -6.75 -47.46 30.25
N LYS A 543 -7.11 -47.56 31.54
CA LYS A 543 -7.02 -46.46 32.50
C LYS A 543 -5.57 -46.01 32.73
N GLU A 544 -4.62 -46.93 32.78
CA GLU A 544 -3.19 -46.62 32.90
C GLU A 544 -2.71 -45.74 31.72
N VAL A 545 -3.04 -46.13 30.49
CA VAL A 545 -2.60 -45.41 29.28
C VAL A 545 -3.23 -44.03 29.15
N LEU A 546 -4.52 -43.89 29.47
CA LEU A 546 -5.21 -42.59 29.44
C LEU A 546 -4.75 -41.66 30.56
N GLY A 547 -4.49 -42.19 31.76
CA GLY A 547 -4.06 -41.44 32.94
C GLY A 547 -2.69 -40.75 32.80
N LEU A 548 -1.90 -41.11 31.79
CA LEU A 548 -0.62 -40.45 31.47
C LEU A 548 -0.78 -38.98 31.02
N TYR A 549 -1.94 -38.57 30.52
CA TYR A 549 -2.15 -37.23 29.95
C TYR A 549 -3.50 -36.62 30.37
N SER A 550 -3.48 -35.48 31.05
CA SER A 550 -4.66 -34.84 31.68
C SER A 550 -5.74 -34.30 30.73
N PHE A 551 -5.63 -34.54 29.42
CA PHE A 551 -6.66 -34.27 28.40
C PHE A 551 -7.22 -35.54 27.75
N ALA A 552 -6.53 -36.68 27.90
CA ALA A 552 -6.98 -38.00 27.44
C ALA A 552 -7.55 -38.85 28.59
N ASP A 553 -7.21 -38.51 29.84
CA ASP A 553 -7.73 -39.16 31.05
C ASP A 553 -9.26 -39.18 31.10
N GLN A 554 -9.83 -40.38 30.91
CA GLN A 554 -11.26 -40.68 31.07
C GLN A 554 -11.56 -41.40 32.40
N SER A 555 -10.72 -41.26 33.43
CA SER A 555 -10.90 -41.95 34.72
C SER A 555 -12.32 -41.79 35.29
N GLU A 556 -12.92 -40.60 35.21
CA GLU A 556 -14.30 -40.36 35.67
C GLU A 556 -15.36 -41.22 34.95
N ALA A 557 -15.13 -41.60 33.68
CA ALA A 557 -16.05 -42.41 32.87
C ALA A 557 -15.75 -43.92 32.93
N LEU A 558 -14.52 -44.30 33.33
CA LEU A 558 -14.11 -45.70 33.52
C LEU A 558 -14.32 -46.19 34.96
N GLN A 559 -14.17 -45.31 35.95
CA GLN A 559 -14.28 -45.63 37.38
C GLN A 559 -15.58 -46.37 37.77
N PRO A 560 -16.80 -45.91 37.40
CA PRO A 560 -18.01 -46.65 37.75
C PRO A 560 -18.15 -48.02 37.06
N LYS A 561 -17.44 -48.25 35.94
CA LYS A 561 -17.39 -49.57 35.27
C LYS A 561 -16.44 -50.53 35.99
N LEU A 562 -15.33 -50.01 36.51
CA LEU A 562 -14.41 -50.75 37.37
C LEU A 562 -15.11 -51.17 38.66
N GLU A 563 -15.75 -50.23 39.36
CA GLU A 563 -16.44 -50.46 40.63
C GLU A 563 -17.54 -51.54 40.53
N VAL A 564 -18.34 -51.54 39.46
CA VAL A 564 -19.35 -52.59 39.23
C VAL A 564 -18.73 -53.97 39.01
N HIS A 565 -17.56 -54.07 38.36
CA HIS A 565 -16.87 -55.35 38.17
C HIS A 565 -16.04 -55.78 39.39
N GLU A 566 -15.57 -54.84 40.20
CA GLU A 566 -14.95 -55.08 41.51
C GLU A 566 -15.98 -55.65 42.50
N GLN A 567 -17.18 -55.05 42.58
CA GLN A 567 -18.29 -55.54 43.42
C GLN A 567 -18.79 -56.93 42.99
N GLU A 568 -19.03 -57.15 41.70
CA GLU A 568 -19.45 -58.46 41.17
C GLU A 568 -18.40 -59.56 41.41
N LEU A 569 -17.10 -59.21 41.37
CA LEU A 569 -16.01 -60.16 41.63
C LEU A 569 -15.83 -60.42 43.14
N THR A 570 -16.05 -59.42 43.99
CA THR A 570 -16.08 -59.56 45.47
C THR A 570 -17.26 -60.44 45.89
N GLN A 571 -18.44 -60.26 45.30
CA GLN A 571 -19.59 -61.14 45.54
C GLN A 571 -19.33 -62.58 45.04
N ALA A 572 -18.67 -62.75 43.88
CA ALA A 572 -18.31 -64.08 43.39
C ALA A 572 -17.27 -64.78 44.29
N MET A 573 -16.29 -64.03 44.83
CA MET A 573 -15.33 -64.51 45.82
C MET A 573 -16.03 -64.89 47.14
N HIS A 574 -16.93 -64.05 47.65
CA HIS A 574 -17.72 -64.33 48.86
C HIS A 574 -18.56 -65.61 48.72
N ASN A 575 -19.24 -65.78 47.58
CA ASN A 575 -20.01 -66.99 47.30
C ASN A 575 -19.12 -68.25 47.20
N TRP A 576 -17.86 -68.10 46.74
CA TRP A 576 -16.87 -69.18 46.74
C TRP A 576 -16.40 -69.52 48.16
N PHE A 577 -16.11 -68.53 49.01
CA PHE A 577 -15.83 -68.73 50.44
C PHE A 577 -16.96 -69.51 51.13
N LEU A 578 -18.22 -69.14 50.90
CA LEU A 578 -19.40 -69.84 51.45
C LEU A 578 -19.55 -71.27 50.91
N HIS A 579 -19.22 -71.53 49.65
CA HIS A 579 -19.31 -72.86 49.04
C HIS A 579 -18.24 -73.82 49.57
N GLU A 580 -16.95 -73.43 49.51
CA GLU A 580 -15.83 -74.31 49.91
C GLU A 580 -15.78 -74.56 51.42
N SER A 581 -16.19 -73.59 52.25
CA SER A 581 -16.36 -73.79 53.70
C SER A 581 -17.58 -74.64 54.08
N GLY A 582 -18.53 -74.84 53.16
CA GLY A 582 -19.81 -75.50 53.41
C GLY A 582 -20.86 -74.63 54.13
N LEU A 583 -20.53 -73.37 54.49
CA LEU A 583 -21.43 -72.48 55.22
C LEU A 583 -22.61 -71.97 54.38
N GLN A 584 -22.54 -72.05 53.05
CA GLN A 584 -23.63 -71.63 52.14
C GLN A 584 -25.00 -72.16 52.56
N GLN A 585 -25.10 -73.44 52.95
CA GLN A 585 -26.38 -74.05 53.34
C GLN A 585 -26.90 -73.54 54.69
N LEU A 586 -26.05 -73.01 55.57
CA LEU A 586 -26.48 -72.33 56.80
C LEU A 586 -26.96 -70.92 56.48
N VAL A 587 -26.17 -70.11 55.76
CA VAL A 587 -26.53 -68.74 55.39
C VAL A 587 -27.84 -68.69 54.58
N GLU A 588 -28.02 -69.56 53.59
CA GLU A 588 -29.22 -69.58 52.74
C GLU A 588 -30.51 -70.06 53.46
N ASN A 589 -30.39 -70.93 54.47
CA ASN A 589 -31.54 -71.61 55.08
C ASN A 589 -31.81 -71.26 56.54
N VAL A 590 -30.99 -70.39 57.17
CA VAL A 590 -31.11 -70.04 58.59
C VAL A 590 -31.19 -68.52 58.77
N THR A 591 -32.41 -67.97 58.66
CA THR A 591 -32.67 -66.54 58.95
C THR A 591 -33.11 -66.28 60.39
N SER A 592 -33.42 -67.33 61.15
CA SER A 592 -33.88 -67.27 62.53
C SER A 592 -33.61 -68.57 63.28
N VAL A 593 -33.71 -68.52 64.61
CA VAL A 593 -33.56 -69.70 65.50
C VAL A 593 -34.61 -70.80 65.20
N ASN A 594 -35.79 -70.42 64.70
CA ASN A 594 -36.81 -71.38 64.28
C ASN A 594 -36.41 -72.12 62.99
N ASP A 595 -35.65 -71.47 62.10
CA ASP A 595 -35.17 -72.08 60.86
C ASP A 595 -34.04 -73.07 61.16
N LEU A 596 -33.10 -72.69 62.04
CA LEU A 596 -32.03 -73.57 62.52
C LEU A 596 -32.60 -74.88 63.10
N SER A 597 -33.57 -74.77 64.00
CA SER A 597 -34.21 -75.93 64.67
C SER A 597 -35.18 -76.73 63.80
N SER A 598 -35.68 -76.17 62.69
CA SER A 598 -36.61 -76.87 61.79
C SER A 598 -35.92 -77.53 60.59
N SER A 599 -34.82 -76.93 60.09
CA SER A 599 -33.98 -77.46 59.01
C SER A 599 -32.98 -78.50 59.52
N TYR A 600 -32.24 -78.23 60.60
CA TYR A 600 -31.12 -79.05 61.06
C TYR A 600 -31.47 -79.96 62.24
N LYS A 601 -32.39 -80.90 62.00
CA LYS A 601 -32.89 -81.84 63.03
C LYS A 601 -31.91 -82.96 63.37
N ASP A 602 -30.98 -83.29 62.48
CA ASP A 602 -29.92 -84.27 62.70
C ASP A 602 -28.60 -83.53 63.02
N PRO A 603 -28.09 -83.56 64.27
CA PRO A 603 -26.87 -82.84 64.66
C PRO A 603 -25.63 -83.16 63.80
N ARG A 604 -25.61 -84.35 63.18
CA ARG A 604 -24.55 -84.80 62.27
C ARG A 604 -24.36 -83.91 61.04
N GLN A 605 -25.38 -83.17 60.62
CA GLN A 605 -25.28 -82.23 59.50
C GLN A 605 -24.42 -81.03 59.88
N ILE A 606 -24.65 -80.44 61.06
CA ILE A 606 -23.86 -79.31 61.57
C ILE A 606 -22.42 -79.75 61.89
N VAL A 607 -22.22 -80.96 62.45
CA VAL A 607 -20.88 -81.57 62.62
C VAL A 607 -20.13 -81.67 61.29
N GLY A 608 -20.80 -82.06 60.20
CA GLY A 608 -20.18 -82.15 58.88
C GLY A 608 -19.74 -80.79 58.32
N ILE A 609 -20.57 -79.76 58.49
CA ILE A 609 -20.25 -78.39 58.06
C ILE A 609 -19.11 -77.81 58.92
N ALA A 610 -19.09 -78.04 60.23
CA ALA A 610 -17.99 -77.64 61.11
C ALA A 610 -16.65 -78.27 60.67
N GLN A 611 -16.66 -79.57 60.33
CA GLN A 611 -15.47 -80.28 59.85
C GLN A 611 -14.99 -79.78 58.48
N GLN A 612 -15.91 -79.40 57.58
CA GLN A 612 -15.56 -78.79 56.30
C GLN A 612 -14.90 -77.41 56.51
N LEU A 613 -15.50 -76.55 57.32
CA LEU A 613 -14.95 -75.24 57.70
C LEU A 613 -13.55 -75.35 58.31
N ASP A 614 -13.36 -76.22 59.31
CA ASP A 614 -12.05 -76.47 59.94
C ASP A 614 -10.98 -76.97 58.95
N SER A 615 -11.39 -77.68 57.89
CA SER A 615 -10.47 -78.15 56.84
C SER A 615 -10.12 -77.08 55.81
N PHE A 616 -11.00 -76.09 55.61
CA PHE A 616 -10.86 -75.02 54.62
C PHE A 616 -10.05 -73.83 55.14
N LEU A 617 -10.31 -73.36 56.36
CA LEU A 617 -9.66 -72.17 56.93
C LEU A 617 -8.12 -72.14 56.82
N PRO A 618 -7.36 -73.25 56.98
CA PRO A 618 -5.90 -73.23 56.87
C PRO A 618 -5.34 -72.94 55.47
N THR A 619 -6.10 -73.16 54.40
CA THR A 619 -5.65 -72.92 53.00
C THR A 619 -6.44 -71.83 52.29
N ALA A 620 -7.60 -71.43 52.84
CA ALA A 620 -8.53 -70.46 52.27
C ALA A 620 -7.89 -69.21 51.64
N THR A 621 -6.89 -68.59 52.29
CA THR A 621 -6.24 -67.38 51.74
C THR A 621 -5.24 -67.66 50.62
N GLU A 622 -4.70 -68.88 50.49
CA GLU A 622 -3.88 -69.29 49.35
C GLU A 622 -4.75 -69.73 48.18
N ASP A 623 -5.82 -70.49 48.46
CA ASP A 623 -6.80 -70.91 47.45
C ASP A 623 -7.58 -69.73 46.85
N ALA A 624 -7.93 -68.71 47.64
CA ALA A 624 -8.53 -67.46 47.16
C ALA A 624 -7.58 -66.68 46.22
N ARG A 625 -6.26 -66.70 46.50
CA ARG A 625 -5.23 -66.11 45.61
C ARG A 625 -5.06 -66.92 44.33
N ALA A 626 -5.24 -68.24 44.38
CA ALA A 626 -5.26 -69.10 43.19
C ALA A 626 -6.51 -68.84 42.33
N PHE A 627 -7.68 -68.66 42.95
CA PHE A 627 -8.95 -68.32 42.27
C PHE A 627 -8.87 -66.97 41.52
N LEU A 628 -8.16 -65.97 42.06
CA LEU A 628 -7.89 -64.69 41.39
C LEU A 628 -6.51 -64.61 40.70
N ALA A 629 -5.84 -65.74 40.43
CA ALA A 629 -4.49 -65.73 39.86
C ALA A 629 -4.39 -64.98 38.52
N GLN A 630 -5.47 -65.00 37.73
CA GLN A 630 -5.59 -64.36 36.41
C GLN A 630 -5.91 -62.85 36.46
N LEU A 631 -6.19 -62.27 37.64
CA LEU A 631 -6.34 -60.82 37.79
C LEU A 631 -4.95 -60.17 37.86
N GLU A 632 -4.58 -59.33 36.90
CA GLU A 632 -3.22 -58.79 36.76
C GLU A 632 -2.83 -57.89 37.93
N ASN A 633 -3.74 -56.99 38.32
CA ASN A 633 -3.52 -56.06 39.43
C ASN A 633 -3.61 -56.78 40.79
N LYS A 634 -2.45 -57.20 41.31
CA LYS A 634 -2.35 -57.92 42.59
C LYS A 634 -2.74 -57.08 43.82
N SER A 635 -2.73 -55.75 43.72
CA SER A 635 -3.25 -54.88 44.81
C SER A 635 -4.78 -54.88 44.87
N LEU A 636 -5.44 -54.95 43.71
CA LEU A 636 -6.89 -55.11 43.61
C LEU A 636 -7.31 -56.52 44.03
N ALA A 637 -6.59 -57.56 43.56
CA ALA A 637 -6.84 -58.94 43.96
C ALA A 637 -6.78 -59.13 45.48
N ARG A 638 -5.82 -58.48 46.15
CA ARG A 638 -5.72 -58.49 47.62
C ARG A 638 -6.96 -57.87 48.27
N ARG A 639 -7.37 -56.65 47.85
CA ARG A 639 -8.54 -55.96 48.42
C ARG A 639 -9.82 -56.78 48.28
N ILE A 640 -10.06 -57.35 47.10
CA ILE A 640 -11.25 -58.18 46.82
C ILE A 640 -11.30 -59.43 47.73
N ILE A 641 -10.14 -60.01 48.07
CA ILE A 641 -10.06 -61.11 49.03
C ILE A 641 -10.32 -60.62 50.47
N GLU A 642 -9.77 -59.46 50.85
CA GLU A 642 -9.97 -58.87 52.18
C GLU A 642 -11.45 -58.49 52.42
N GLU A 643 -12.09 -57.80 51.47
CA GLU A 643 -13.52 -57.42 51.54
C GLU A 643 -14.46 -58.63 51.53
N ALA A 644 -14.16 -59.65 50.74
CA ALA A 644 -14.94 -60.89 50.72
C ALA A 644 -14.74 -61.73 51.99
N ALA A 645 -13.53 -61.76 52.56
CA ALA A 645 -13.26 -62.43 53.82
C ALA A 645 -13.91 -61.70 55.02
N GLU A 646 -13.94 -60.37 55.02
CA GLU A 646 -14.66 -59.58 56.03
C GLU A 646 -16.17 -59.84 55.97
N SER A 647 -16.76 -59.82 54.76
CA SER A 647 -18.17 -60.18 54.54
C SER A 647 -18.50 -61.61 55.03
N PHE A 648 -17.60 -62.55 54.78
CA PHE A 648 -17.72 -63.95 55.23
C PHE A 648 -17.64 -64.08 56.76
N CYS A 649 -16.82 -63.27 57.43
CA CYS A 649 -16.76 -63.22 58.89
C CYS A 649 -18.07 -62.68 59.48
N ASP A 650 -18.68 -61.67 58.86
CA ASP A 650 -19.96 -61.11 59.31
C ASP A 650 -21.13 -62.09 59.08
N ASP A 651 -21.14 -62.84 57.98
CA ASP A 651 -22.09 -63.96 57.78
C ASP A 651 -21.88 -65.09 58.80
N PHE A 652 -20.63 -65.41 59.17
CA PHE A 652 -20.34 -66.33 60.27
C PHE A 652 -20.82 -65.79 61.62
N LEU A 653 -20.66 -64.50 61.91
CA LEU A 653 -21.13 -63.86 63.14
C LEU A 653 -22.66 -63.94 63.27
N ASN A 654 -23.39 -63.80 62.16
CA ASN A 654 -24.83 -64.02 62.11
C ASN A 654 -25.19 -65.48 62.47
N ILE A 655 -24.41 -66.47 62.01
CA ILE A 655 -24.58 -67.88 62.39
C ILE A 655 -24.21 -68.12 63.87
N GLU A 656 -23.08 -67.63 64.37
CA GLU A 656 -22.65 -67.81 65.78
C GLU A 656 -23.70 -67.21 66.73
N THR A 657 -24.17 -65.99 66.46
CA THR A 657 -25.17 -65.34 67.31
C THR A 657 -26.52 -66.06 67.29
N LEU A 658 -26.92 -66.68 66.16
CA LEU A 658 -28.13 -67.53 66.09
C LEU A 658 -27.93 -68.87 66.81
N VAL A 659 -26.74 -69.48 66.75
CA VAL A 659 -26.38 -70.70 67.51
C VAL A 659 -26.42 -70.43 69.02
N VAL A 660 -25.82 -69.33 69.48
CA VAL A 660 -25.84 -68.93 70.90
C VAL A 660 -27.28 -68.63 71.37
N GLN A 661 -28.09 -67.94 70.56
CA GLN A 661 -29.50 -67.70 70.87
C GLN A 661 -30.33 -68.99 70.91
N ALA A 662 -30.02 -69.98 70.07
CA ALA A 662 -30.68 -71.28 70.07
C ALA A 662 -30.40 -72.06 71.35
N ASP A 663 -29.12 -72.20 71.75
CA ASP A 663 -28.74 -72.85 73.00
C ASP A 663 -29.28 -72.07 74.23
N GLU A 664 -29.28 -70.73 74.21
CA GLU A 664 -29.92 -69.91 75.24
C GLU A 664 -31.45 -70.14 75.37
N LEU A 665 -32.15 -70.40 74.25
CA LEU A 665 -33.58 -70.70 74.28
C LEU A 665 -33.87 -72.14 74.75
N ARG A 666 -32.97 -73.08 74.47
CA ARG A 666 -33.02 -74.46 75.00
C ARG A 666 -32.76 -74.47 76.51
N MET A 667 -31.74 -73.77 76.99
CA MET A 667 -31.49 -73.51 78.42
C MET A 667 -32.72 -72.98 79.17
N LYS A 668 -33.55 -72.14 78.53
CA LYS A 668 -34.76 -71.56 79.12
C LYS A 668 -35.99 -72.48 79.07
N GLN A 669 -35.92 -73.60 78.36
CA GLN A 669 -36.98 -74.61 78.26
C GLN A 669 -36.69 -75.84 79.13
N VAL A 670 -35.42 -76.23 79.30
CA VAL A 670 -35.00 -77.42 80.07
C VAL A 670 -34.99 -77.14 81.57
N ASN A 671 -36.16 -77.25 82.22
CA ASN A 671 -36.28 -77.24 83.67
C ASN A 671 -35.95 -78.61 84.30
N GLY A 672 -34.68 -79.00 84.26
CA GLY A 672 -34.09 -79.94 85.23
C GLY A 672 -34.05 -81.43 84.87
N ASP A 673 -33.36 -81.78 83.78
CA ASP A 673 -32.41 -82.91 83.72
C ASP A 673 -31.49 -82.66 82.50
N VAL A 674 -30.19 -82.94 82.61
CA VAL A 674 -29.16 -82.32 81.71
C VAL A 674 -28.16 -83.32 81.10
N GLU A 675 -28.22 -84.62 81.44
CA GLU A 675 -27.10 -85.54 81.17
C GLU A 675 -27.00 -86.10 79.73
N ASP A 676 -27.98 -85.83 78.83
CA ASP A 676 -28.04 -86.38 77.45
C ASP A 676 -28.33 -85.34 76.34
N GLU A 677 -28.38 -84.03 76.64
CA GLU A 677 -28.58 -82.99 75.60
C GLU A 677 -27.26 -82.49 74.99
N VAL A 678 -27.17 -82.52 73.65
CA VAL A 678 -26.02 -81.99 72.90
C VAL A 678 -26.25 -80.52 72.54
N TRP A 679 -25.34 -79.65 72.98
CA TRP A 679 -25.34 -78.22 72.71
C TRP A 679 -24.82 -77.92 71.30
N LEU A 680 -25.42 -76.96 70.62
CA LEU A 680 -24.99 -76.58 69.26
C LEU A 680 -23.59 -75.96 69.30
N ARG A 681 -23.24 -75.24 70.36
CA ARG A 681 -21.88 -74.69 70.56
C ARG A 681 -20.80 -75.73 70.87
N GLU A 682 -21.16 -76.94 71.30
CA GLU A 682 -20.20 -78.06 71.43
C GLU A 682 -19.94 -78.75 70.08
N ILE A 683 -20.91 -78.69 69.16
CA ILE A 683 -20.80 -79.17 67.79
C ILE A 683 -20.08 -78.16 66.89
N PHE A 684 -20.31 -76.86 67.14
CA PHE A 684 -19.85 -75.74 66.33
C PHE A 684 -19.09 -74.74 67.22
N PRO A 685 -17.82 -75.06 67.58
CA PRO A 685 -17.11 -74.39 68.68
C PRO A 685 -16.34 -73.12 68.28
N ARG A 686 -16.21 -72.84 66.98
CA ARG A 686 -15.46 -71.68 66.46
C ARG A 686 -16.18 -70.37 66.77
N THR A 687 -15.39 -69.33 67.04
CA THR A 687 -15.88 -67.95 67.16
C THR A 687 -15.42 -67.10 65.97
N GLU A 688 -16.12 -66.00 65.72
CA GLU A 688 -15.75 -65.06 64.66
C GLU A 688 -14.30 -64.55 64.80
N ASP A 689 -13.87 -64.18 66.02
CA ASP A 689 -12.49 -63.76 66.32
C ASP A 689 -11.42 -64.77 65.83
N GLU A 690 -11.68 -66.08 65.97
CA GLU A 690 -10.74 -67.11 65.50
C GLU A 690 -10.67 -67.19 63.98
N ILE A 691 -11.80 -67.01 63.29
CA ILE A 691 -11.90 -67.07 61.83
C ILE A 691 -11.28 -65.82 61.21
N ARG A 692 -11.57 -64.63 61.75
CA ARG A 692 -11.01 -63.36 61.29
C ARG A 692 -9.48 -63.32 61.42
N VAL A 693 -8.90 -63.99 62.44
CA VAL A 693 -7.44 -64.16 62.61
C VAL A 693 -6.84 -65.21 61.65
N LEU A 694 -7.62 -66.18 61.16
CA LEU A 694 -7.16 -67.18 60.19
C LEU A 694 -7.22 -66.68 58.74
N LEU A 695 -7.99 -65.61 58.46
CA LEU A 695 -8.19 -65.05 57.12
C LEU A 695 -7.41 -63.74 56.84
N SER A 696 -6.72 -63.17 57.85
CA SER A 696 -5.98 -61.88 57.77
C SER A 696 -4.55 -61.98 57.23
#